data_AF-A0A8H3GBX7-F1
#
_entry.id   AF-A0A8H3GBX7-F1
#
_cell.length_a   1.000
_cell.length_b   1.000
_cell.length_c   1.000
_cell.angle_alpha   90.00
_cell.angle_beta   90.00
_cell.angle_gamma   90.00
#
_symmetry.space_group_name_H-M   'P 1'
#
loop_
_entity.id
_entity.type
_entity.pdbx_description
1 polymer ?
#
loop_
_entity_poly.entity_id
_entity_poly.type
_entity_poly.pdbx_seq_one_letter_code
_entity_poly.pdbx_strand_id
1 'polypeptide(L)'
;MDCFNQELDSPSKKPISSDGSKITLKSRELRSIMADVLGEHLDHIHEVNWIETEQVIDKPYEMVFWYWEEFWEATRSSKGSGRIRELLRDFLEYISNLNPQGVKLAESISTITKVCVSDLWQLFRPGTWVVSKPYLDEPQFFRVRECYHRDTYPDKEAEKYQRSFVVLAWTFGWTGTEIRQEHYEFFIGYEHSEDEKKITDLPCYPVTHHRDDEGHHESQNIEALEKYVGERGKLFCKFCTESSKPKHHRYQGDLLYYQPERSERMDLEQLEVEEENIMIDFTGFERYAPDSIGVIGKLQPVRVLACKCKLCFGENDVSSEWMSSFAKMDGGEDDDNRNYSLLPARALGYCLNSKNWAQFHVGRISPIERPKSDEILEKLIFPEESGGIKEDLKTLIEQHGSTKTPLIADPIAGKGSGLTILLHGPPGVGKTLTAETLANATGKPLYVVGASHIGLYSGLAEARLIRIFELAERWQAVLLIDEADVFLDSRGSRGEGDMAKNALVSVMLRALEYYKGILIMTTNRVMTFDVAMLSRCHYTVNFKCLTLEQERNIWKGYINQLNDRNCHRKSEVEDWVRQITKKKTKLSGREIRNVFTVAQTLAQAEPNKKIMKKHLERVYDRLAEFLDAMEKNKTTQQALLNAAYEP
;
A
#
# COMPACT_ATOMS: atom_id res chain seq x y z
N MET A 1 -23.93 -27.89 -48.51
CA MET A 1 -25.40 -27.65 -48.46
C MET A 1 -26.25 -28.90 -48.69
N ASP A 2 -25.79 -29.91 -49.45
CA ASP A 2 -26.65 -31.04 -49.84
C ASP A 2 -26.73 -32.24 -48.87
N CYS A 3 -25.91 -32.30 -47.80
CA CYS A 3 -26.00 -33.39 -46.81
C CYS A 3 -26.99 -33.15 -45.65
N PHE A 4 -27.46 -31.92 -45.41
CA PHE A 4 -28.39 -31.59 -44.31
C PHE A 4 -29.87 -31.54 -44.73
N ASN A 5 -30.15 -31.42 -46.02
CA ASN A 5 -31.49 -31.26 -46.59
C ASN A 5 -31.99 -32.45 -47.41
N GLN A 6 -31.20 -33.53 -47.57
CA GLN A 6 -31.75 -34.76 -48.14
C GLN A 6 -32.71 -35.41 -47.15
N GLU A 7 -33.90 -35.71 -47.67
CA GLU A 7 -35.00 -36.41 -47.02
C GLU A 7 -34.53 -37.73 -46.42
N LEU A 8 -34.11 -37.69 -45.16
CA LEU A 8 -34.15 -38.86 -44.29
C LEU A 8 -35.59 -38.95 -43.78
N ASP A 9 -36.29 -40.00 -44.20
CA ASP A 9 -37.58 -40.45 -43.67
C ASP A 9 -37.48 -40.72 -42.15
N SER A 10 -37.49 -39.64 -41.37
CA SER A 10 -37.94 -39.49 -39.98
C SER A 10 -37.29 -38.23 -39.38
N PRO A 11 -38.04 -37.31 -38.74
CA PRO A 11 -37.49 -36.13 -38.06
C PRO A 11 -36.54 -36.45 -36.88
N SER A 12 -36.36 -37.74 -36.55
CA SER A 12 -35.49 -38.28 -35.50
C SER A 12 -34.04 -38.59 -35.93
N LYS A 13 -33.64 -38.36 -37.19
CA LYS A 13 -32.29 -38.72 -37.70
C LYS A 13 -31.37 -37.56 -38.09
N LYS A 14 -31.81 -36.30 -38.00
CA LYS A 14 -30.95 -35.15 -38.32
C LYS A 14 -29.92 -34.91 -37.21
N PRO A 15 -28.62 -34.72 -37.52
CA PRO A 15 -27.58 -34.56 -36.50
C PRO A 15 -27.71 -33.25 -35.70
N ILE A 16 -28.32 -32.22 -36.30
CA ILE A 16 -28.66 -30.94 -35.67
C ILE A 16 -30.10 -30.52 -36.01
N SER A 17 -30.70 -29.68 -35.17
CA SER A 17 -31.87 -28.86 -35.54
C SER A 17 -31.60 -27.40 -35.20
N SER A 18 -32.03 -26.47 -36.04
CA SER A 18 -31.77 -25.05 -35.83
C SER A 18 -32.96 -24.20 -36.27
N ASP A 19 -33.19 -23.11 -35.55
CA ASP A 19 -34.14 -22.04 -35.91
C ASP A 19 -33.43 -20.72 -36.29
N GLY A 20 -32.10 -20.75 -36.44
CA GLY A 20 -31.25 -19.59 -36.70
C GLY A 20 -30.89 -18.73 -35.48
N SER A 21 -31.57 -18.92 -34.35
CA SER A 21 -31.22 -18.30 -33.06
C SER A 21 -30.57 -19.29 -32.10
N LYS A 22 -30.98 -20.56 -32.19
CA LYS A 22 -30.49 -21.68 -31.40
C LYS A 22 -30.14 -22.84 -32.32
N ILE A 23 -29.14 -23.62 -31.92
CA ILE A 23 -28.79 -24.87 -32.58
C ILE A 23 -28.79 -25.99 -31.54
N THR A 24 -29.66 -26.97 -31.74
CA THR A 24 -29.72 -28.17 -30.91
C THR A 24 -28.87 -29.28 -31.54
N LEU A 25 -27.86 -29.73 -30.81
CA LEU A 25 -27.00 -30.86 -31.15
C LEU A 25 -27.67 -32.16 -30.71
N LYS A 26 -28.22 -32.91 -31.67
CA LYS A 26 -28.91 -34.19 -31.41
C LYS A 26 -27.95 -35.38 -31.49
N SER A 27 -27.00 -35.34 -32.41
CA SER A 27 -26.03 -36.42 -32.60
C SER A 27 -25.09 -36.55 -31.40
N ARG A 28 -25.02 -37.76 -30.82
CA ARG A 28 -24.05 -38.11 -29.77
C ARG A 28 -22.61 -38.07 -30.29
N GLU A 29 -22.41 -38.47 -31.55
CA GLU A 29 -21.11 -38.48 -32.22
C GLU A 29 -20.52 -37.07 -32.35
N LEU A 30 -21.36 -36.10 -32.74
CA LEU A 30 -20.96 -34.69 -32.84
C LEU A 30 -20.69 -34.09 -31.45
N ARG A 31 -21.54 -34.38 -30.45
CA ARG A 31 -21.31 -33.94 -29.06
C ARG A 31 -20.03 -34.50 -28.47
N SER A 32 -19.64 -35.74 -28.82
CA SER A 32 -18.40 -36.36 -28.36
C SER A 32 -17.16 -35.62 -28.86
N ILE A 33 -17.04 -35.39 -30.18
CA ILE A 33 -15.87 -34.67 -30.72
C ILE A 33 -15.85 -33.21 -30.26
N MET A 34 -17.02 -32.60 -30.05
CA MET A 34 -17.08 -31.26 -29.48
C MET A 34 -16.64 -31.24 -28.01
N ALA A 35 -17.02 -32.24 -27.21
CA ALA A 35 -16.54 -32.38 -25.84
C ALA A 35 -15.02 -32.53 -25.78
N ASP A 36 -14.42 -33.28 -26.70
CA ASP A 36 -12.97 -33.47 -26.76
C ASP A 36 -12.22 -32.16 -27.01
N VAL A 37 -12.77 -31.28 -27.87
CA VAL A 37 -12.17 -29.96 -28.16
C VAL A 37 -12.43 -28.95 -27.04
N LEU A 38 -13.66 -28.92 -26.51
CA LEU A 38 -14.07 -27.97 -25.48
C LEU A 38 -13.43 -28.29 -24.12
N GLY A 39 -13.22 -29.58 -23.82
CA GLY A 39 -12.49 -30.08 -22.65
C GLY A 39 -12.76 -29.28 -21.38
N GLU A 40 -11.78 -28.50 -20.96
CA GLU A 40 -11.79 -27.69 -19.73
C GLU A 40 -12.89 -26.61 -19.68
N HIS A 41 -13.42 -26.20 -20.83
CA HIS A 41 -14.55 -25.26 -20.91
C HIS A 41 -15.83 -25.87 -20.37
N LEU A 42 -16.08 -27.16 -20.64
CA LEU A 42 -17.27 -27.85 -20.12
C LEU A 42 -17.20 -28.01 -18.60
N ASP A 43 -16.00 -28.22 -18.06
CA ASP A 43 -15.76 -28.23 -16.61
C ASP A 43 -16.07 -26.86 -15.98
N HIS A 44 -15.77 -25.77 -16.69
CA HIS A 44 -16.00 -24.39 -16.25
C HIS A 44 -17.48 -24.05 -16.13
N ILE A 45 -18.27 -24.41 -17.14
CA ILE A 45 -19.73 -24.21 -17.15
C ILE A 45 -20.51 -25.32 -16.43
N HIS A 46 -19.79 -26.29 -15.83
CA HIS A 46 -20.32 -27.39 -15.02
C HIS A 46 -21.31 -28.32 -15.76
N GLU A 47 -21.04 -28.61 -17.03
CA GLU A 47 -21.91 -29.46 -17.86
C GLU A 47 -21.53 -30.94 -17.80
N VAL A 48 -21.97 -31.60 -16.73
CA VAL A 48 -21.60 -32.98 -16.35
C VAL A 48 -22.07 -34.06 -17.35
N ASN A 49 -23.02 -33.76 -18.24
CA ASN A 49 -23.63 -34.74 -19.15
C ASN A 49 -23.62 -34.33 -20.64
N TRP A 50 -22.63 -33.52 -21.06
CA TRP A 50 -22.58 -32.95 -22.41
C TRP A 50 -22.84 -33.97 -23.54
N ILE A 51 -22.26 -35.17 -23.42
CA ILE A 51 -22.37 -36.24 -24.43
C ILE A 51 -23.74 -36.94 -24.41
N GLU A 52 -24.38 -37.05 -23.25
CA GLU A 52 -25.59 -37.86 -23.08
C GLU A 52 -26.87 -37.07 -23.35
N THR A 53 -26.90 -35.76 -23.05
CA THR A 53 -28.09 -34.89 -23.26
C THR A 53 -27.97 -34.00 -24.48
N GLU A 54 -29.07 -33.81 -25.23
CA GLU A 54 -29.08 -32.87 -26.37
C GLU A 54 -28.66 -31.48 -25.90
N GLN A 55 -27.74 -30.85 -26.62
CA GLN A 55 -27.16 -29.57 -26.21
C GLN A 55 -27.69 -28.44 -27.09
N VAL A 56 -27.90 -27.27 -26.51
CA VAL A 56 -28.39 -26.10 -27.24
C VAL A 56 -27.32 -25.02 -27.20
N ILE A 57 -26.91 -24.56 -28.38
CA ILE A 57 -25.97 -23.46 -28.55
C ILE A 57 -26.75 -22.25 -29.05
N ASP A 58 -26.76 -21.19 -28.25
CA ASP A 58 -27.42 -19.93 -28.57
C ASP A 58 -26.52 -19.04 -29.44
N LYS A 59 -27.13 -18.23 -30.33
CA LYS A 59 -26.45 -17.16 -31.07
C LYS A 59 -25.81 -16.17 -30.07
N PRO A 60 -24.54 -15.73 -30.25
CA PRO A 60 -23.73 -15.80 -31.47
C PRO A 60 -22.88 -17.06 -31.64
N TYR A 61 -23.18 -18.13 -30.90
CA TYR A 61 -22.46 -19.41 -30.90
C TYR A 61 -21.05 -19.28 -30.29
N GLU A 62 -20.96 -18.59 -29.16
CA GLU A 62 -19.72 -18.13 -28.52
C GLU A 62 -18.68 -19.24 -28.39
N MET A 63 -19.08 -20.38 -27.81
CA MET A 63 -18.20 -21.53 -27.58
C MET A 63 -17.62 -22.12 -28.88
N VAL A 64 -18.31 -21.97 -30.02
CA VAL A 64 -17.81 -22.46 -31.31
C VAL A 64 -16.74 -21.52 -31.85
N PHE A 65 -16.97 -20.21 -31.77
CA PHE A 65 -16.03 -19.20 -32.26
C PHE A 65 -14.80 -19.05 -31.35
N TRP A 66 -14.94 -19.24 -30.04
CA TRP A 66 -13.80 -19.24 -29.13
C TRP A 66 -12.79 -20.35 -29.41
N TYR A 67 -13.24 -21.49 -29.95
CA TYR A 67 -12.42 -22.66 -30.27
C TYR A 67 -12.37 -22.91 -31.79
N TRP A 68 -12.54 -21.85 -32.59
CA TRP A 68 -12.74 -21.96 -34.05
C TRP A 68 -11.59 -22.72 -34.73
N GLU A 69 -10.35 -22.36 -34.43
CA GLU A 69 -9.17 -23.00 -35.00
C GLU A 69 -9.03 -24.44 -34.50
N GLU A 70 -9.22 -24.69 -33.21
CA GLU A 70 -9.13 -26.03 -32.61
C GLU A 70 -10.17 -26.99 -33.18
N PHE A 71 -11.39 -26.50 -33.44
CA PHE A 71 -12.42 -27.30 -34.12
C PHE A 71 -12.01 -27.65 -35.55
N TRP A 72 -11.47 -26.70 -36.31
CA TRP A 72 -10.98 -26.98 -37.66
C TRP A 72 -9.79 -27.93 -37.68
N GLU A 73 -8.86 -27.82 -36.72
CA GLU A 73 -7.78 -28.78 -36.52
C GLU A 73 -8.30 -30.18 -36.20
N ALA A 74 -9.34 -30.30 -35.36
CA ALA A 74 -9.98 -31.57 -35.06
C ALA A 74 -10.58 -32.26 -36.30
N THR A 75 -11.07 -31.50 -37.30
CA THR A 75 -11.52 -32.08 -38.58
C THR A 75 -10.37 -32.67 -39.41
N ARG A 76 -9.13 -32.21 -39.20
CA ARG A 76 -7.92 -32.62 -39.94
C ARG A 76 -7.11 -33.69 -39.18
N SER A 77 -7.35 -33.84 -37.88
CA SER A 77 -6.66 -34.79 -37.00
C SER A 77 -6.79 -36.24 -37.47
N SER A 78 -5.75 -37.05 -37.21
CA SER A 78 -5.71 -38.49 -37.49
C SER A 78 -6.41 -39.34 -36.42
N LYS A 79 -6.84 -38.75 -35.30
CA LYS A 79 -7.58 -39.41 -34.23
C LYS A 79 -9.09 -39.38 -34.52
N GLY A 80 -9.77 -40.53 -34.45
CA GLY A 80 -11.23 -40.65 -34.60
C GLY A 80 -11.72 -41.23 -35.93
N SER A 81 -13.03 -41.54 -36.02
CA SER A 81 -13.63 -42.10 -37.24
C SER A 81 -13.79 -41.03 -38.34
N GLY A 82 -13.66 -41.42 -39.61
CA GLY A 82 -13.84 -40.49 -40.76
C GLY A 82 -15.20 -39.80 -40.77
N ARG A 83 -16.26 -40.53 -40.40
CA ARG A 83 -17.63 -40.04 -40.32
C ARG A 83 -17.82 -38.92 -39.29
N ILE A 84 -17.18 -39.02 -38.12
CA ILE A 84 -17.29 -37.99 -37.06
C ILE A 84 -16.65 -36.68 -37.52
N ARG A 85 -15.53 -36.76 -38.24
CA ARG A 85 -14.83 -35.58 -38.79
C ARG A 85 -15.62 -34.89 -39.90
N GLU A 86 -16.28 -35.66 -40.76
CA GLU A 86 -17.20 -35.12 -41.77
C GLU A 86 -18.39 -34.41 -41.10
N LEU A 87 -19.00 -35.01 -40.08
CA LEU A 87 -20.08 -34.38 -39.31
C LEU A 87 -19.65 -33.06 -38.64
N LEU A 88 -18.44 -32.99 -38.08
CA LEU A 88 -17.91 -31.76 -37.50
C LEU A 88 -17.65 -30.70 -38.57
N ARG A 89 -17.06 -31.08 -39.72
CA ARG A 89 -16.84 -30.16 -40.84
C ARG A 89 -18.14 -29.57 -41.36
N ASP A 90 -19.12 -30.42 -41.61
CA ASP A 90 -20.45 -30.04 -42.07
C ASP A 90 -21.12 -29.06 -41.07
N PHE A 91 -20.93 -29.29 -39.77
CA PHE A 91 -21.40 -28.39 -38.72
C PHE A 91 -20.69 -27.02 -38.73
N LEU A 92 -19.36 -26.98 -38.87
CA LEU A 92 -18.59 -25.73 -38.94
C LEU A 92 -18.91 -24.92 -40.20
N GLU A 93 -19.10 -25.58 -41.35
CA GLU A 93 -19.57 -24.92 -42.58
C GLU A 93 -20.97 -24.35 -42.39
N TYR A 94 -21.86 -25.04 -41.67
CA TYR A 94 -23.19 -24.54 -41.34
C TYR A 94 -23.11 -23.27 -40.46
N ILE A 95 -22.31 -23.28 -39.39
CA ILE A 95 -22.08 -22.10 -38.54
C ILE A 95 -21.48 -20.94 -39.34
N SER A 96 -20.54 -21.23 -40.24
CA SER A 96 -19.91 -20.22 -41.10
C SER A 96 -20.93 -19.46 -41.96
N ASN A 97 -21.95 -20.17 -42.46
CA ASN A 97 -23.03 -19.57 -43.23
C ASN A 97 -24.01 -18.74 -42.37
N LEU A 98 -24.20 -19.11 -41.11
CA LEU A 98 -25.10 -18.40 -40.19
C LEU A 98 -24.49 -17.11 -39.62
N ASN A 99 -23.17 -17.08 -39.39
CA ASN A 99 -22.46 -15.90 -38.90
C ASN A 99 -21.15 -15.64 -39.67
N PRO A 100 -21.22 -15.14 -40.92
CA PRO A 100 -20.03 -14.87 -41.73
C PRO A 100 -19.13 -13.76 -41.16
N GLN A 101 -19.71 -12.81 -40.42
CA GLN A 101 -18.95 -11.74 -39.77
C GLN A 101 -18.12 -12.28 -38.62
N GLY A 102 -18.68 -13.17 -37.80
CA GLY A 102 -17.96 -13.87 -36.74
C GLY A 102 -16.76 -14.66 -37.25
N VAL A 103 -16.89 -15.36 -38.38
CA VAL A 103 -15.77 -16.09 -39.00
C VAL A 103 -14.63 -15.16 -39.39
N LYS A 104 -14.95 -14.05 -40.09
CA LYS A 104 -13.94 -13.07 -40.50
C LYS A 104 -13.15 -12.52 -39.32
N LEU A 105 -13.85 -12.27 -38.21
CA LEU A 105 -13.20 -11.77 -37.00
C LEU A 105 -12.36 -12.87 -36.35
N ALA A 106 -12.89 -14.07 -36.17
CA ALA A 106 -12.17 -15.21 -35.59
C ALA A 106 -10.86 -15.52 -36.34
N GLU A 107 -10.87 -15.49 -37.67
CA GLU A 107 -9.68 -15.74 -38.51
C GLU A 107 -8.66 -14.61 -38.51
N SER A 108 -9.06 -13.38 -38.17
CA SER A 108 -8.18 -12.19 -38.17
C SER A 108 -7.89 -11.66 -36.77
N ILE A 109 -8.37 -12.34 -35.73
CA ILE A 109 -8.44 -11.82 -34.37
C ILE A 109 -7.09 -11.37 -33.83
N SER A 110 -5.99 -12.03 -34.22
CA SER A 110 -4.63 -11.69 -33.78
C SER A 110 -4.08 -10.38 -34.39
N THR A 111 -4.63 -9.94 -35.52
CA THR A 111 -4.11 -8.82 -36.34
C THR A 111 -4.93 -7.53 -36.24
N ILE A 112 -6.17 -7.62 -35.77
CA ILE A 112 -7.05 -6.45 -35.66
C ILE A 112 -6.56 -5.46 -34.59
N THR A 113 -6.91 -4.19 -34.78
CA THR A 113 -6.62 -3.10 -33.83
C THR A 113 -7.88 -2.46 -33.26
N LYS A 114 -9.01 -2.65 -33.94
CA LYS A 114 -10.33 -2.17 -33.56
C LYS A 114 -11.33 -3.33 -33.62
N VAL A 115 -12.36 -3.23 -32.79
CA VAL A 115 -13.43 -4.21 -32.70
C VAL A 115 -14.75 -3.51 -32.43
N CYS A 116 -15.83 -4.00 -33.02
CA CYS A 116 -17.18 -3.55 -32.69
C CYS A 116 -17.59 -4.09 -31.32
N VAL A 117 -18.36 -3.32 -30.56
CA VAL A 117 -18.85 -3.74 -29.24
C VAL A 117 -19.63 -5.05 -29.31
N SER A 118 -20.42 -5.28 -30.36
CA SER A 118 -21.15 -6.52 -30.63
C SER A 118 -20.28 -7.77 -30.67
N ASP A 119 -18.98 -7.61 -30.93
CA ASP A 119 -18.05 -8.70 -31.16
C ASP A 119 -16.93 -8.77 -30.12
N LEU A 120 -16.99 -7.94 -29.07
CA LEU A 120 -16.01 -7.94 -27.98
C LEU A 120 -15.86 -9.31 -27.31
N TRP A 121 -16.93 -10.08 -27.21
CA TRP A 121 -16.93 -11.41 -26.62
C TRP A 121 -15.92 -12.36 -27.30
N GLN A 122 -15.62 -12.18 -28.59
CA GLN A 122 -14.62 -13.00 -29.29
C GLN A 122 -13.19 -12.78 -28.75
N LEU A 123 -12.88 -11.57 -28.25
CA LEU A 123 -11.57 -11.25 -27.68
C LEU A 123 -11.38 -11.81 -26.26
N PHE A 124 -12.46 -12.02 -25.52
CA PHE A 124 -12.42 -12.34 -24.09
C PHE A 124 -12.89 -13.77 -23.82
N ARG A 125 -12.32 -14.74 -24.54
CA ARG A 125 -12.49 -16.17 -24.25
C ARG A 125 -12.07 -16.47 -22.79
N PRO A 126 -12.84 -17.28 -22.03
CA PRO A 126 -12.42 -17.77 -20.71
C PRO A 126 -11.01 -18.38 -20.75
N GLY A 127 -10.15 -17.96 -19.82
CA GLY A 127 -8.75 -18.35 -19.73
C GLY A 127 -7.77 -17.41 -20.45
N THR A 128 -8.24 -16.46 -21.26
CA THR A 128 -7.40 -15.47 -21.96
C THR A 128 -6.63 -14.58 -20.98
N TRP A 129 -5.37 -14.33 -21.28
CA TRP A 129 -4.55 -13.37 -20.55
C TRP A 129 -4.84 -11.96 -21.04
N VAL A 130 -5.21 -11.09 -20.11
CA VAL A 130 -5.48 -9.68 -20.40
C VAL A 130 -4.57 -8.79 -19.57
N VAL A 131 -4.20 -7.65 -20.12
CA VAL A 131 -3.46 -6.60 -19.41
C VAL A 131 -4.40 -5.43 -19.13
N SER A 132 -4.22 -4.83 -17.95
CA SER A 132 -4.83 -3.57 -17.54
C SER A 132 -3.81 -2.74 -16.76
N LYS A 133 -4.05 -1.46 -16.55
CA LYS A 133 -3.18 -0.54 -15.80
C LYS A 133 -3.91 0.05 -14.58
N PRO A 134 -4.34 -0.76 -13.59
CA PRO A 134 -5.22 -0.31 -12.53
C PRO A 134 -4.53 0.51 -11.42
N TYR A 135 -3.20 0.40 -11.29
CA TYR A 135 -2.42 1.01 -10.21
C TYR A 135 -1.27 1.84 -10.80
N LEU A 136 -1.31 3.17 -10.67
CA LEU A 136 -0.24 4.09 -11.11
C LEU A 136 0.27 3.84 -12.54
N ASP A 137 -0.65 3.55 -13.46
CA ASP A 137 -0.36 3.17 -14.85
C ASP A 137 0.55 1.93 -15.03
N GLU A 138 0.77 1.16 -13.97
CA GLU A 138 1.57 -0.07 -14.00
C GLU A 138 0.79 -1.21 -14.65
N PRO A 139 1.36 -1.92 -15.65
CA PRO A 139 0.71 -3.04 -16.30
C PRO A 139 0.51 -4.21 -15.33
N GLN A 140 -0.69 -4.77 -15.31
CA GLN A 140 -1.09 -5.90 -14.49
C GLN A 140 -1.78 -6.93 -15.37
N PHE A 141 -1.38 -8.20 -15.25
CA PHE A 141 -2.10 -9.28 -15.93
C PHE A 141 -3.24 -9.82 -15.08
N PHE A 142 -4.30 -10.19 -15.77
CA PHE A 142 -5.44 -10.91 -15.25
C PHE A 142 -5.75 -12.07 -16.19
N ARG A 143 -6.48 -13.06 -15.68
CA ARG A 143 -7.03 -14.15 -16.49
C ARG A 143 -8.54 -14.00 -16.58
N VAL A 144 -9.07 -13.97 -17.80
CA VAL A 144 -10.50 -13.86 -18.05
C VAL A 144 -11.20 -15.08 -17.48
N ARG A 145 -12.25 -14.85 -16.70
CA ARG A 145 -13.17 -15.88 -16.24
C ARG A 145 -14.34 -16.01 -17.19
N GLU A 146 -15.04 -14.91 -17.43
CA GLU A 146 -16.22 -14.83 -18.30
C GLU A 146 -16.42 -13.38 -18.75
N CYS A 147 -17.26 -13.19 -19.76
CA CYS A 147 -17.70 -11.87 -20.20
C CYS A 147 -19.18 -11.89 -20.54
N TYR A 148 -19.85 -10.75 -20.41
CA TYR A 148 -21.28 -10.63 -20.68
C TYR A 148 -21.71 -9.16 -20.82
N HIS A 149 -22.86 -8.93 -21.42
CA HIS A 149 -23.49 -7.61 -21.47
C HIS A 149 -24.29 -7.35 -20.18
N ARG A 150 -24.18 -6.15 -19.61
CA ARG A 150 -24.93 -5.69 -18.44
C ARG A 150 -25.53 -4.31 -18.72
N ASP A 151 -26.83 -4.21 -18.47
CA ASP A 151 -27.54 -2.93 -18.47
C ASP A 151 -27.68 -2.42 -17.04
N THR A 152 -27.05 -1.30 -16.74
CA THR A 152 -27.10 -0.65 -15.42
C THR A 152 -28.07 0.53 -15.46
N TYR A 153 -29.01 0.57 -14.50
CA TYR A 153 -29.74 1.79 -14.19
C TYR A 153 -28.76 2.75 -13.54
N PRO A 154 -28.60 3.98 -14.06
CA PRO A 154 -27.79 4.95 -13.34
C PRO A 154 -28.52 5.38 -12.05
N ASP A 155 -27.77 5.96 -11.11
CA ASP A 155 -28.32 6.58 -9.92
C ASP A 155 -29.43 7.58 -10.27
N LYS A 156 -30.32 7.83 -9.30
CA LYS A 156 -31.64 8.53 -9.40
C LYS A 156 -31.71 9.87 -10.16
N GLU A 157 -30.60 10.38 -10.68
CA GLU A 157 -30.48 11.66 -11.39
C GLU A 157 -30.24 11.53 -12.92
N ALA A 158 -29.91 10.35 -13.45
CA ALA A 158 -29.64 10.20 -14.89
C ALA A 158 -30.77 9.47 -15.65
N GLU A 159 -31.25 10.08 -16.73
CA GLU A 159 -32.43 9.64 -17.50
C GLU A 159 -32.16 8.51 -18.52
N LYS A 160 -30.92 8.00 -18.64
CA LYS A 160 -30.54 7.00 -19.66
C LYS A 160 -29.85 5.78 -19.07
N TYR A 161 -30.25 4.58 -19.51
CA TYR A 161 -29.54 3.32 -19.23
C TYR A 161 -28.07 3.40 -19.66
N GLN A 162 -27.17 2.97 -18.79
CA GLN A 162 -25.76 2.79 -19.14
C GLN A 162 -25.52 1.32 -19.51
N ARG A 163 -25.39 1.05 -20.81
CA ARG A 163 -25.03 -0.27 -21.32
C ARG A 163 -23.53 -0.49 -21.21
N SER A 164 -23.13 -1.62 -20.65
CA SER A 164 -21.73 -1.98 -20.47
C SER A 164 -21.49 -3.42 -20.89
N PHE A 165 -20.36 -3.65 -21.55
CA PHE A 165 -19.82 -4.99 -21.71
C PHE A 165 -18.85 -5.23 -20.56
N VAL A 166 -19.08 -6.29 -19.78
CA VAL A 166 -18.34 -6.59 -18.57
C VAL A 166 -17.41 -7.74 -18.84
N VAL A 167 -16.12 -7.53 -18.57
CA VAL A 167 -15.12 -8.60 -18.53
C VAL A 167 -14.83 -8.91 -17.07
N LEU A 168 -15.20 -10.12 -16.63
CA LEU A 168 -14.86 -10.62 -15.32
C LEU A 168 -13.54 -11.35 -15.42
N ALA A 169 -12.50 -10.83 -14.78
CA ALA A 169 -11.18 -11.44 -14.78
C ALA A 169 -10.61 -11.52 -13.36
N TRP A 170 -9.60 -12.35 -13.17
CA TRP A 170 -9.01 -12.58 -11.86
C TRP A 170 -7.49 -12.44 -11.86
N THR A 171 -6.96 -12.13 -10.68
CA THR A 171 -5.52 -12.07 -10.39
C THR A 171 -5.30 -12.60 -8.97
N PHE A 172 -4.05 -12.83 -8.58
CA PHE A 172 -3.75 -13.19 -7.20
C PHE A 172 -3.66 -11.94 -6.31
N GLY A 173 -4.16 -12.07 -5.09
CA GLY A 173 -4.00 -11.12 -3.99
C GLY A 173 -3.41 -11.81 -2.77
N TRP A 174 -2.98 -11.04 -1.77
CA TRP A 174 -2.43 -11.55 -0.51
C TRP A 174 -3.19 -10.94 0.66
N THR A 175 -3.79 -11.80 1.49
CA THR A 175 -4.56 -11.39 2.69
C THR A 175 -3.65 -11.11 3.89
N GLY A 176 -2.34 -11.29 3.74
CA GLY A 176 -1.39 -11.26 4.85
C GLY A 176 -1.09 -12.63 5.46
N THR A 177 -1.95 -13.64 5.19
CA THR A 177 -1.73 -15.03 5.63
C THR A 177 -1.77 -16.02 4.50
N GLU A 178 -2.56 -15.77 3.46
CA GLU A 178 -2.73 -16.67 2.33
C GLU A 178 -2.85 -15.90 1.01
N ILE A 179 -2.47 -16.56 -0.08
CA ILE A 179 -2.73 -16.05 -1.42
C ILE A 179 -4.16 -16.43 -1.77
N ARG A 180 -4.88 -15.47 -2.33
CA ARG A 180 -6.25 -15.66 -2.75
C ARG A 180 -6.43 -15.22 -4.19
N GLN A 181 -7.27 -15.94 -4.91
CA GLN A 181 -7.78 -15.50 -6.20
C GLN A 181 -8.84 -14.42 -5.99
N GLU A 182 -8.57 -13.23 -6.51
CA GLU A 182 -9.47 -12.09 -6.45
C GLU A 182 -10.00 -11.79 -7.84
N HIS A 183 -11.31 -11.54 -7.92
CA HIS A 183 -12.01 -11.31 -9.18
C HIS A 183 -12.39 -9.85 -9.29
N TYR A 184 -12.34 -9.32 -10.51
CA TYR A 184 -12.51 -7.91 -10.82
C TYR A 184 -13.35 -7.76 -12.09
N GLU A 185 -14.23 -6.77 -12.09
CA GLU A 185 -15.07 -6.43 -13.25
C GLU A 185 -14.49 -5.22 -13.98
N PHE A 186 -14.24 -5.38 -15.28
CA PHE A 186 -13.87 -4.29 -16.17
C PHE A 186 -15.08 -3.89 -17.01
N PHE A 187 -15.47 -2.62 -16.92
CA PHE A 187 -16.65 -2.09 -17.58
C PHE A 187 -16.29 -1.36 -18.87
N ILE A 188 -16.75 -1.89 -20.01
CA ILE A 188 -16.62 -1.26 -21.32
C ILE A 188 -17.97 -0.62 -21.66
N GLY A 189 -18.12 0.67 -21.38
CA GLY A 189 -19.35 1.42 -21.67
C GLY A 189 -19.54 1.70 -23.17
N TYR A 190 -20.78 1.60 -23.64
CA TYR A 190 -21.15 1.87 -25.04
C TYR A 190 -22.57 2.38 -25.17
N GLU A 191 -22.87 3.08 -26.27
CA GLU A 191 -24.23 3.56 -26.58
C GLU A 191 -24.90 2.64 -27.60
N HIS A 192 -24.17 2.26 -28.64
CA HIS A 192 -24.63 1.39 -29.72
C HIS A 192 -23.76 0.15 -29.85
N SER A 193 -24.35 -0.98 -30.25
CA SER A 193 -23.62 -2.23 -30.44
C SER A 193 -22.61 -2.17 -31.61
N GLU A 194 -22.83 -1.25 -32.54
CA GLU A 194 -21.97 -1.01 -33.71
C GLU A 194 -20.80 -0.07 -33.41
N ASP A 195 -20.69 0.43 -32.17
CA ASP A 195 -19.58 1.30 -31.77
C ASP A 195 -18.24 0.56 -31.94
N GLU A 196 -17.34 1.11 -32.75
CA GLU A 196 -15.97 0.61 -32.86
C GLU A 196 -15.10 1.16 -31.73
N LYS A 197 -14.39 0.27 -31.05
CA LYS A 197 -13.39 0.63 -30.03
C LYS A 197 -12.02 0.12 -30.43
N LYS A 198 -10.99 0.94 -30.16
CA LYS A 198 -9.59 0.51 -30.28
C LYS A 198 -9.26 -0.41 -29.11
N ILE A 199 -8.67 -1.56 -29.40
CA ILE A 199 -8.46 -2.64 -28.43
C ILE A 199 -7.55 -2.18 -27.28
N THR A 200 -6.47 -1.47 -27.57
CA THR A 200 -5.52 -0.97 -26.56
C THR A 200 -6.10 0.11 -25.64
N ASP A 201 -7.21 0.72 -26.05
CA ASP A 201 -7.86 1.82 -25.30
C ASP A 201 -8.96 1.26 -24.38
N LEU A 202 -9.21 -0.05 -24.41
CA LEU A 202 -10.12 -0.72 -23.49
C LEU A 202 -9.53 -0.75 -22.06
N PRO A 203 -10.36 -0.73 -21.01
CA PRO A 203 -9.91 -0.84 -19.61
C PRO A 203 -9.07 -2.10 -19.33
N CYS A 204 -9.34 -3.19 -20.06
CA CYS A 204 -8.50 -4.37 -20.16
C CYS A 204 -8.54 -4.91 -21.59
N TYR A 205 -7.47 -5.52 -22.06
CA TYR A 205 -7.40 -6.12 -23.40
C TYR A 205 -6.44 -7.31 -23.46
N PRO A 206 -6.60 -8.23 -24.43
CA PRO A 206 -5.72 -9.40 -24.57
C PRO A 206 -4.24 -9.02 -24.71
N VAL A 207 -3.36 -9.72 -23.98
CA VAL A 207 -1.90 -9.47 -24.00
C VAL A 207 -1.31 -9.57 -25.41
N THR A 208 -1.88 -10.43 -26.26
CA THR A 208 -1.51 -10.59 -27.68
C THR A 208 -1.63 -9.30 -28.51
N HIS A 209 -2.49 -8.38 -28.08
CA HIS A 209 -2.71 -7.08 -28.71
C HIS A 209 -1.91 -5.95 -28.10
N HIS A 210 -1.05 -6.24 -27.13
CA HIS A 210 -0.18 -5.23 -26.55
C HIS A 210 0.69 -4.56 -27.62
N ARG A 211 0.89 -3.26 -27.44
CA ARG A 211 1.71 -2.39 -28.28
C ARG A 211 2.57 -1.57 -27.31
N ASP A 212 3.81 -1.30 -27.67
CA ASP A 212 4.67 -0.43 -26.86
C ASP A 212 4.18 1.02 -26.86
N ASP A 213 4.83 1.88 -26.06
CA ASP A 213 4.48 3.30 -25.93
C ASP A 213 4.67 4.09 -27.25
N GLU A 214 5.40 3.53 -28.22
CA GLU A 214 5.58 4.07 -29.58
C GLU A 214 4.58 3.49 -30.60
N GLY A 215 3.74 2.54 -30.18
CA GLY A 215 2.67 1.92 -30.96
C GLY A 215 3.09 0.72 -31.81
N HIS A 216 4.31 0.19 -31.67
CA HIS A 216 4.79 -0.97 -32.42
C HIS A 216 4.27 -2.30 -31.85
N HIS A 217 4.02 -3.25 -32.76
CA HIS A 217 3.71 -4.64 -32.42
C HIS A 217 4.88 -5.52 -32.76
N GLU A 218 5.57 -6.01 -31.74
CA GLU A 218 6.61 -7.01 -31.91
C GLU A 218 6.48 -8.06 -30.82
N SER A 219 6.74 -9.33 -31.15
CA SER A 219 6.77 -10.42 -30.17
C SER A 219 7.74 -10.11 -29.04
N GLN A 220 8.83 -9.38 -29.34
CA GLN A 220 9.81 -8.91 -28.36
C GLN A 220 9.21 -7.97 -27.30
N ASN A 221 8.23 -7.14 -27.68
CA ASN A 221 7.55 -6.24 -26.74
C ASN A 221 6.67 -7.00 -25.74
N ILE A 222 5.99 -8.05 -26.21
CA ILE A 222 5.19 -8.92 -25.34
C ILE A 222 6.12 -9.67 -24.38
N GLU A 223 7.18 -10.31 -24.88
CA GLU A 223 8.16 -11.02 -24.04
C GLU A 223 8.80 -10.10 -22.99
N ALA A 224 9.16 -8.87 -23.37
CA ALA A 224 9.69 -7.87 -22.45
C ALA A 224 8.67 -7.50 -21.36
N LEU A 225 7.39 -7.32 -21.73
CA LEU A 225 6.32 -7.06 -20.79
C LEU A 225 6.10 -8.23 -19.82
N GLU A 226 6.02 -9.46 -20.33
CA GLU A 226 5.84 -10.65 -19.50
C GLU A 226 6.99 -10.81 -18.51
N LYS A 227 8.23 -10.58 -18.97
CA LYS A 227 9.41 -10.60 -18.11
C LYS A 227 9.34 -9.52 -17.02
N TYR A 228 9.03 -8.27 -17.38
CA TYR A 228 8.90 -7.17 -16.43
C TYR A 228 7.85 -7.46 -15.34
N VAL A 229 6.64 -7.86 -15.75
CA VAL A 229 5.53 -8.16 -14.83
C VAL A 229 5.88 -9.39 -13.96
N GLY A 230 6.55 -10.38 -14.52
CA GLY A 230 7.05 -11.56 -13.79
C GLY A 230 8.10 -11.23 -12.73
N GLU A 231 9.13 -10.44 -13.08
CA GLU A 231 10.17 -9.98 -12.13
C GLU A 231 9.56 -9.16 -10.98
N ARG A 232 8.61 -8.28 -11.30
CA ARG A 232 7.84 -7.51 -10.31
C ARG A 232 7.01 -8.44 -9.42
N GLY A 233 6.40 -9.49 -9.97
CA GLY A 233 5.70 -10.52 -9.20
C GLY A 233 6.60 -11.21 -8.18
N LYS A 234 7.86 -11.48 -8.54
CA LYS A 234 8.86 -12.05 -7.60
C LYS A 234 9.17 -11.08 -6.45
N LEU A 235 9.25 -9.77 -6.71
CA LEU A 235 9.38 -8.75 -5.65
C LEU A 235 8.15 -8.75 -4.73
N PHE A 236 6.94 -8.85 -5.28
CA PHE A 236 5.73 -8.99 -4.48
C PHE A 236 5.79 -10.21 -3.56
N CYS A 237 6.19 -11.38 -4.08
CA CYS A 237 6.39 -12.59 -3.28
C CYS A 237 7.34 -12.36 -2.11
N LYS A 238 8.49 -11.72 -2.38
CA LYS A 238 9.46 -11.39 -1.34
C LYS A 238 8.80 -10.62 -0.21
N PHE A 239 8.01 -9.59 -0.50
CA PHE A 239 7.32 -8.85 0.54
C PHE A 239 6.23 -9.68 1.23
N CYS A 240 5.50 -10.56 0.54
CA CYS A 240 4.45 -11.41 1.12
C CYS A 240 4.99 -12.52 2.06
N THR A 241 6.01 -13.27 1.64
CA THR A 241 6.62 -14.35 2.43
C THR A 241 7.36 -13.79 3.65
N GLU A 242 8.05 -12.67 3.45
CA GLU A 242 8.71 -11.95 4.51
C GLU A 242 7.73 -11.27 5.50
N SER A 243 6.47 -11.04 5.13
CA SER A 243 5.49 -10.24 5.88
C SER A 243 4.49 -11.02 6.74
N SER A 244 4.78 -12.28 7.08
CA SER A 244 4.09 -12.95 8.20
C SER A 244 4.12 -12.11 9.49
N LYS A 245 5.07 -11.17 9.59
CA LYS A 245 5.06 -10.05 10.53
C LYS A 245 5.24 -8.73 9.77
N PRO A 246 4.66 -7.62 10.27
CA PRO A 246 4.89 -6.31 9.70
C PRO A 246 6.38 -5.96 9.63
N LYS A 247 6.81 -5.34 8.53
CA LYS A 247 8.22 -4.98 8.32
C LYS A 247 8.39 -3.51 7.93
N HIS A 248 9.43 -2.92 8.49
CA HIS A 248 9.80 -1.53 8.29
C HIS A 248 10.71 -1.37 7.08
N HIS A 249 10.32 -0.51 6.15
CA HIS A 249 11.04 -0.24 4.91
C HIS A 249 11.02 1.25 4.60
N ARG A 250 11.85 1.65 3.64
CA ARG A 250 11.83 2.98 3.04
C ARG A 250 11.13 2.94 1.69
N TYR A 251 10.40 4.00 1.39
CA TYR A 251 9.71 4.19 0.13
C TYR A 251 10.08 5.52 -0.52
N GLN A 252 10.25 5.51 -1.84
CA GLN A 252 10.50 6.70 -2.64
C GLN A 252 9.72 6.59 -3.96
N GLY A 253 8.84 7.55 -4.22
CA GLY A 253 8.04 7.60 -5.45
C GLY A 253 6.55 7.84 -5.19
N ASP A 254 5.73 7.46 -6.16
CA ASP A 254 4.29 7.66 -6.16
C ASP A 254 3.57 6.60 -5.34
N LEU A 255 2.75 7.02 -4.39
CA LEU A 255 1.87 6.13 -3.63
C LEU A 255 0.40 6.52 -3.83
N LEU A 256 -0.50 5.55 -3.65
CA LEU A 256 -1.94 5.81 -3.57
C LEU A 256 -2.41 5.68 -2.13
N TYR A 257 -3.14 6.67 -1.65
CA TYR A 257 -3.69 6.69 -0.30
C TYR A 257 -5.12 7.27 -0.29
N TYR A 258 -5.81 7.12 0.83
CA TYR A 258 -7.10 7.77 1.05
C TYR A 258 -7.01 8.83 2.13
N GLN A 259 -7.58 10.00 1.85
CA GLN A 259 -7.68 11.10 2.80
C GLN A 259 -9.16 11.35 3.17
N PRO A 260 -9.59 10.98 4.39
CA PRO A 260 -10.99 11.15 4.80
C PRO A 260 -11.47 12.61 4.86
N GLU A 261 -10.54 13.56 5.05
CA GLU A 261 -10.86 14.95 5.41
C GLU A 261 -10.95 15.91 4.21
N ARG A 262 -10.51 15.49 3.02
CA ARG A 262 -10.43 16.35 1.82
C ARG A 262 -11.44 16.03 0.73
N SER A 263 -11.95 14.81 0.69
CA SER A 263 -12.70 14.35 -0.48
C SER A 263 -14.18 14.10 -0.15
N GLU A 264 -15.07 14.90 -0.73
CA GLU A 264 -16.53 14.67 -0.69
C GLU A 264 -16.93 13.38 -1.42
N ARG A 265 -16.09 12.96 -2.37
CA ARG A 265 -16.17 11.66 -3.07
C ARG A 265 -15.12 10.74 -2.44
N MET A 266 -15.41 9.48 -2.16
CA MET A 266 -14.41 8.59 -1.54
C MET A 266 -13.29 8.17 -2.52
N ASP A 267 -12.55 9.13 -3.06
CA ASP A 267 -11.56 8.93 -4.12
C ASP A 267 -10.15 8.74 -3.55
N LEU A 268 -9.37 7.87 -4.21
CA LEU A 268 -7.95 7.69 -3.97
C LEU A 268 -7.15 8.87 -4.51
N GLU A 269 -6.20 9.35 -3.71
CA GLU A 269 -5.25 10.40 -4.09
C GLU A 269 -3.85 9.81 -4.35
N GLN A 270 -3.15 10.38 -5.33
CA GLN A 270 -1.74 10.09 -5.60
C GLN A 270 -0.87 11.11 -4.86
N LEU A 271 0.17 10.63 -4.18
CA LEU A 271 1.18 11.44 -3.51
C LEU A 271 2.57 11.00 -3.95
N GLU A 272 3.38 11.92 -4.46
CA GLU A 272 4.80 11.69 -4.69
C GLU A 272 5.57 12.00 -3.40
N VAL A 273 6.38 11.03 -2.95
CA VAL A 273 7.24 11.19 -1.76
C VAL A 273 8.70 10.98 -2.11
N GLU A 274 9.56 11.93 -1.72
CA GLU A 274 11.00 11.79 -1.87
C GLU A 274 11.57 10.73 -0.91
N GLU A 275 11.06 10.70 0.32
CA GLU A 275 11.42 9.71 1.34
C GLU A 275 10.29 9.53 2.35
N GLU A 276 9.77 8.31 2.48
CA GLU A 276 8.77 7.95 3.48
C GLU A 276 9.17 6.65 4.21
N ASN A 277 8.97 6.63 5.52
CA ASN A 277 9.16 5.41 6.31
C ASN A 277 7.84 4.65 6.32
N ILE A 278 7.85 3.40 5.88
CA ILE A 278 6.64 2.62 5.69
C ILE A 278 6.67 1.32 6.49
N MET A 279 5.50 0.91 6.96
CA MET A 279 5.26 -0.43 7.50
C MET A 279 4.48 -1.23 6.48
N ILE A 280 5.10 -2.28 5.92
CA ILE A 280 4.37 -3.26 5.10
C ILE A 280 3.58 -4.15 6.06
N ASP A 281 2.25 -4.09 5.98
CA ASP A 281 1.32 -4.75 6.90
C ASP A 281 -0.02 -5.01 6.21
N PHE A 282 -0.08 -6.10 5.42
CA PHE A 282 -1.28 -6.48 4.67
C PHE A 282 -2.48 -6.79 5.57
N THR A 283 -2.23 -7.51 6.66
CA THR A 283 -3.26 -7.88 7.64
C THR A 283 -3.76 -6.68 8.44
N GLY A 284 -2.87 -5.74 8.77
CA GLY A 284 -3.26 -4.46 9.35
C GLY A 284 -4.05 -3.61 8.37
N PHE A 285 -3.65 -3.58 7.09
CA PHE A 285 -4.36 -2.87 6.05
C PHE A 285 -5.79 -3.41 5.91
N GLU A 286 -5.99 -4.72 5.73
CA GLU A 286 -7.33 -5.31 5.58
C GLU A 286 -8.25 -5.00 6.79
N ARG A 287 -7.68 -4.90 8.00
CA ARG A 287 -8.46 -4.64 9.22
C ARG A 287 -8.74 -3.16 9.47
N TYR A 288 -7.81 -2.26 9.15
CA TYR A 288 -7.83 -0.88 9.62
C TYR A 288 -7.89 0.16 8.50
N ALA A 289 -7.55 -0.21 7.26
CA ALA A 289 -7.67 0.66 6.10
C ALA A 289 -9.15 0.84 5.73
N PRO A 290 -9.55 2.04 5.28
CA PRO A 290 -10.86 2.25 4.69
C PRO A 290 -11.10 1.38 3.45
N ASP A 291 -12.31 0.84 3.31
CA ASP A 291 -12.73 0.03 2.15
C ASP A 291 -12.56 0.79 0.82
N SER A 292 -12.58 2.12 0.85
CA SER A 292 -12.40 3.01 -0.29
C SER A 292 -11.00 2.97 -0.93
N ILE A 293 -9.97 2.50 -0.23
CA ILE A 293 -8.60 2.48 -0.78
C ILE A 293 -8.45 1.48 -1.94
N GLY A 294 -9.42 0.58 -2.15
CA GLY A 294 -9.33 -0.45 -3.17
C GLY A 294 -8.23 -1.46 -2.85
N VAL A 295 -8.34 -2.63 -3.46
CA VAL A 295 -7.30 -3.64 -3.33
C VAL A 295 -6.25 -3.39 -4.39
N ILE A 296 -6.56 -3.12 -5.66
CA ILE A 296 -5.54 -2.81 -6.68
C ILE A 296 -5.85 -1.48 -7.35
N GLY A 297 -5.12 -0.43 -6.95
CA GLY A 297 -5.48 0.93 -7.31
C GLY A 297 -6.94 1.19 -6.97
N LYS A 298 -7.75 1.57 -7.97
CA LYS A 298 -9.20 1.80 -7.80
C LYS A 298 -10.06 0.54 -7.89
N LEU A 299 -9.49 -0.60 -8.29
CA LEU A 299 -10.25 -1.83 -8.47
C LEU A 299 -10.66 -2.45 -7.13
N GLN A 300 -11.94 -2.82 -7.06
CA GLN A 300 -12.55 -3.49 -5.92
C GLN A 300 -12.85 -4.95 -6.27
N PRO A 301 -12.52 -5.91 -5.39
CA PRO A 301 -12.78 -7.31 -5.66
C PRO A 301 -14.28 -7.61 -5.60
N VAL A 302 -14.77 -8.39 -6.56
CA VAL A 302 -16.15 -8.89 -6.58
C VAL A 302 -16.22 -10.33 -6.07
N ARG A 303 -17.33 -10.67 -5.41
CA ARG A 303 -17.60 -12.03 -4.96
C ARG A 303 -18.23 -12.82 -6.09
N VAL A 304 -17.68 -14.00 -6.33
CA VAL A 304 -18.10 -14.92 -7.39
C VAL A 304 -18.27 -16.33 -6.81
N LEU A 305 -19.11 -17.14 -7.45
CA LEU A 305 -19.24 -18.56 -7.10
C LEU A 305 -17.90 -19.27 -7.35
N ALA A 306 -17.51 -20.16 -6.44
CA ALA A 306 -16.26 -20.91 -6.57
C ALA A 306 -16.38 -21.92 -7.73
N CYS A 307 -15.44 -21.88 -8.69
CA CYS A 307 -15.41 -22.79 -9.85
C CYS A 307 -14.05 -23.47 -9.93
N LYS A 308 -13.95 -24.77 -9.61
CA LYS A 308 -12.68 -25.53 -9.46
C LYS A 308 -12.08 -26.10 -10.76
N CYS A 309 -12.44 -25.58 -11.92
CA CYS A 309 -11.94 -26.10 -13.21
C CYS A 309 -10.51 -25.60 -13.53
N LYS A 310 -9.81 -26.28 -14.44
CA LYS A 310 -8.47 -25.90 -14.92
C LYS A 310 -8.42 -24.54 -15.64
N LEU A 311 -9.50 -24.10 -16.27
CA LEU A 311 -9.58 -22.73 -16.81
C LEU A 311 -9.54 -21.65 -15.72
N CYS A 312 -10.17 -21.92 -14.58
CA CYS A 312 -10.19 -21.00 -13.44
C CYS A 312 -8.95 -21.16 -12.54
N PHE A 313 -8.36 -22.35 -12.47
CA PHE A 313 -7.29 -22.70 -11.51
C PHE A 313 -5.91 -22.90 -12.16
N GLY A 314 -5.81 -23.09 -13.48
CA GLY A 314 -4.55 -23.46 -14.17
C GLY A 314 -4.30 -24.97 -14.18
N GLU A 315 -3.22 -25.41 -14.85
CA GLU A 315 -2.78 -26.82 -14.87
C GLU A 315 -2.40 -27.32 -13.48
N ASN A 316 -1.84 -26.42 -12.66
CA ASN A 316 -1.58 -26.65 -11.26
C ASN A 316 -2.83 -26.26 -10.49
N ASP A 317 -3.49 -27.22 -9.86
CA ASP A 317 -4.36 -26.91 -8.75
C ASP A 317 -3.50 -26.11 -7.76
N VAL A 318 -3.72 -24.79 -7.68
CA VAL A 318 -3.02 -23.90 -6.73
C VAL A 318 -3.46 -24.23 -5.29
N SER A 319 -4.08 -25.39 -5.07
CA SER A 319 -4.07 -26.13 -3.83
C SER A 319 -2.64 -26.32 -3.32
N SER A 320 -2.54 -26.76 -2.08
CA SER A 320 -1.38 -26.76 -1.17
C SER A 320 0.05 -26.81 -1.75
N GLU A 321 0.30 -27.36 -2.93
CA GLU A 321 1.63 -27.49 -3.54
C GLU A 321 2.25 -26.16 -3.99
N TRP A 322 1.57 -25.33 -4.79
CA TRP A 322 2.13 -24.01 -5.17
C TRP A 322 2.18 -23.08 -3.95
N MET A 323 1.21 -23.15 -3.04
CA MET A 323 1.27 -22.43 -1.76
C MET A 323 2.44 -22.89 -0.88
N SER A 324 2.72 -24.21 -0.82
CA SER A 324 3.87 -24.75 -0.08
C SER A 324 5.20 -24.39 -0.73
N SER A 325 5.22 -24.21 -2.04
CA SER A 325 6.38 -23.75 -2.80
C SER A 325 6.57 -22.25 -2.63
N PHE A 326 5.50 -21.46 -2.71
CA PHE A 326 5.47 -20.03 -2.43
C PHE A 326 5.99 -19.70 -1.03
N ALA A 327 5.59 -20.47 -0.01
CA ALA A 327 6.09 -20.32 1.36
C ALA A 327 7.58 -20.71 1.53
N LYS A 328 8.15 -21.46 0.59
CA LYS A 328 9.56 -21.89 0.56
C LYS A 328 10.42 -21.09 -0.43
N MET A 329 9.81 -20.21 -1.22
CA MET A 329 10.48 -19.41 -2.25
C MET A 329 11.24 -18.26 -1.59
N ASP A 330 12.48 -18.53 -1.16
CA ASP A 330 13.50 -17.52 -0.82
C ASP A 330 14.14 -16.92 -2.09
N GLY A 331 13.33 -16.54 -3.09
CA GLY A 331 13.81 -15.98 -4.35
C GLY A 331 14.69 -16.94 -5.19
N GLY A 332 14.43 -18.25 -5.12
CA GLY A 332 15.15 -19.29 -5.86
C GLY A 332 14.59 -19.65 -7.25
N GLU A 333 15.46 -20.29 -8.04
CA GLU A 333 15.52 -20.54 -9.50
C GLU A 333 14.34 -21.26 -10.22
N ASP A 334 13.08 -21.19 -9.78
CA ASP A 334 11.96 -21.55 -10.66
C ASP A 334 11.54 -20.31 -11.48
N ASP A 335 12.42 -19.93 -12.42
CA ASP A 335 12.39 -18.64 -13.14
C ASP A 335 11.23 -18.53 -14.14
N ASP A 336 10.66 -19.67 -14.57
CA ASP A 336 9.72 -19.81 -15.69
C ASP A 336 8.23 -19.89 -15.30
N ASN A 337 7.87 -19.70 -14.03
CA ASN A 337 6.46 -19.78 -13.64
C ASN A 337 5.68 -18.51 -14.04
N ARG A 338 4.92 -18.59 -15.15
CA ARG A 338 4.07 -17.50 -15.66
C ARG A 338 3.02 -16.99 -14.64
N ASN A 339 2.78 -17.72 -13.54
CA ASN A 339 1.90 -17.27 -12.46
C ASN A 339 2.41 -16.02 -11.73
N TYR A 340 3.72 -15.74 -11.73
CA TYR A 340 4.24 -14.50 -11.13
C TYR A 340 3.63 -13.25 -11.80
N SER A 341 3.28 -13.35 -13.07
CA SER A 341 2.68 -12.26 -13.83
C SER A 341 1.26 -11.89 -13.35
N LEU A 342 0.59 -12.80 -12.63
CA LEU A 342 -0.73 -12.57 -12.00
C LEU A 342 -0.62 -11.96 -10.60
N LEU A 343 0.56 -11.58 -10.13
CA LEU A 343 0.74 -10.94 -8.83
C LEU A 343 0.68 -9.41 -8.95
N PRO A 344 0.15 -8.70 -7.95
CA PRO A 344 -0.04 -7.25 -8.01
C PRO A 344 1.27 -6.47 -8.03
N ALA A 345 1.25 -5.29 -8.64
CA ALA A 345 2.37 -4.34 -8.65
C ALA A 345 2.71 -3.72 -7.29
N ARG A 346 1.89 -3.99 -6.26
CA ARG A 346 1.81 -3.14 -5.08
C ARG A 346 1.81 -3.93 -3.78
N ALA A 347 2.52 -3.43 -2.79
CA ALA A 347 2.43 -3.86 -1.39
C ALA A 347 1.45 -2.96 -0.62
N LEU A 348 0.78 -3.52 0.38
CA LEU A 348 -0.11 -2.79 1.27
C LEU A 348 0.58 -2.46 2.58
N GLY A 349 0.35 -1.26 3.09
CA GLY A 349 0.94 -0.86 4.36
C GLY A 349 0.56 0.54 4.81
N TYR A 350 1.37 1.06 5.72
CA TYR A 350 1.13 2.31 6.42
C TYR A 350 2.32 3.27 6.31
N CYS A 351 2.06 4.54 6.03
CA CYS A 351 3.07 5.60 6.05
C CYS A 351 3.25 6.12 7.49
N LEU A 352 4.45 6.04 8.04
CA LEU A 352 4.71 6.46 9.43
C LEU A 352 4.75 7.99 9.58
N ASN A 353 5.28 8.72 8.61
CA ASN A 353 5.34 10.19 8.70
C ASN A 353 3.98 10.80 8.34
N SER A 354 3.41 10.40 7.20
CA SER A 354 2.14 10.91 6.68
C SER A 354 0.90 10.34 7.38
N LYS A 355 1.04 9.20 8.09
CA LYS A 355 0.02 8.56 8.93
C LYS A 355 -1.22 8.05 8.21
N ASN A 356 -1.03 7.61 6.97
CA ASN A 356 -2.09 7.08 6.12
C ASN A 356 -1.80 5.64 5.68
N TRP A 357 -2.86 4.83 5.58
CA TRP A 357 -2.79 3.56 4.86
C TRP A 357 -2.64 3.84 3.36
N ALA A 358 -1.78 3.08 2.69
CA ALA A 358 -1.42 3.32 1.31
C ALA A 358 -1.04 2.03 0.56
N GLN A 359 -1.06 2.14 -0.76
CA GLN A 359 -0.56 1.16 -1.71
C GLN A 359 0.79 1.63 -2.26
N PHE A 360 1.81 0.78 -2.14
CA PHE A 360 3.20 1.11 -2.51
C PHE A 360 3.70 0.24 -3.65
N HIS A 361 4.32 0.84 -4.66
CA HIS A 361 4.90 0.08 -5.78
C HIS A 361 6.05 -0.82 -5.28
N VAL A 362 5.99 -2.12 -5.56
CA VAL A 362 6.97 -3.10 -5.01
C VAL A 362 8.41 -2.82 -5.45
N GLY A 363 8.59 -2.29 -6.67
CA GLY A 363 9.91 -1.94 -7.20
C GLY A 363 10.53 -0.67 -6.57
N ARG A 364 9.76 0.10 -5.79
CA ARG A 364 10.20 1.35 -5.15
C ARG A 364 10.38 1.23 -3.64
N ILE A 365 10.27 0.01 -3.10
CA ILE A 365 10.48 -0.30 -1.70
C ILE A 365 11.94 -0.72 -1.49
N SER A 366 12.61 -0.09 -0.53
CA SER A 366 13.99 -0.39 -0.17
C SER A 366 14.12 -0.78 1.30
N PRO A 367 15.09 -1.66 1.65
CA PRO A 367 15.38 -1.95 3.04
C PRO A 367 15.96 -0.71 3.73
N ILE A 368 15.69 -0.55 5.02
CA ILE A 368 16.29 0.52 5.81
C ILE A 368 17.72 0.11 6.17
N GLU A 369 18.69 0.83 5.61
CA GLU A 369 20.09 0.73 6.02
C GLU A 369 20.22 1.20 7.47
N ARG A 370 20.59 0.28 8.36
CA ARG A 370 20.82 0.60 9.76
C ARG A 370 22.18 1.28 9.89
N PRO A 371 22.25 2.56 10.28
CA PRO A 371 23.53 3.17 10.59
C PRO A 371 24.12 2.46 11.81
N LYS A 372 25.45 2.46 11.96
CA LYS A 372 26.07 1.95 13.18
C LYS A 372 25.50 2.72 14.37
N SER A 373 24.87 2.00 15.31
CA SER A 373 24.10 2.58 16.41
C SER A 373 24.91 3.61 17.20
N ASP A 374 26.21 3.38 17.33
CA ASP A 374 27.13 4.25 18.08
C ASP A 374 27.34 5.62 17.41
N GLU A 375 27.42 5.70 16.08
CA GLU A 375 27.65 6.96 15.35
C GLU A 375 26.46 7.94 15.45
N ILE A 376 25.23 7.42 15.46
CA ILE A 376 24.03 8.27 15.61
C ILE A 376 23.93 8.75 17.05
N LEU A 377 24.19 7.84 17.98
CA LEU A 377 24.10 8.10 19.41
C LEU A 377 25.17 9.11 19.87
N GLU A 378 26.37 9.11 19.29
CA GLU A 378 27.41 10.14 19.54
C GLU A 378 26.95 11.56 19.21
N LYS A 379 25.96 11.73 18.33
CA LYS A 379 25.39 13.06 18.00
C LYS A 379 24.47 13.60 19.09
N LEU A 380 23.96 12.74 19.99
CA LEU A 380 23.16 13.17 21.14
C LEU A 380 24.07 13.59 22.30
N ILE A 381 23.94 14.85 22.70
CA ILE A 381 24.72 15.44 23.78
C ILE A 381 23.88 15.41 25.07
N PHE A 382 24.24 14.50 25.99
CA PHE A 382 23.72 14.47 27.36
C PHE A 382 24.73 15.13 28.33
N PRO A 383 24.31 15.58 29.53
CA PRO A 383 25.26 16.11 30.51
C PRO A 383 26.17 14.98 31.02
N GLU A 384 27.48 15.21 31.16
CA GLU A 384 28.43 14.21 31.69
C GLU A 384 28.07 13.73 33.11
N GLU A 385 27.39 14.58 33.90
CA GLU A 385 26.83 14.23 35.21
C GLU A 385 25.66 13.22 35.14
N SER A 386 25.13 12.93 33.95
CA SER A 386 23.95 12.09 33.72
C SER A 386 24.32 10.62 33.53
N GLY A 387 25.26 10.13 34.35
CA GLY A 387 25.92 8.82 34.27
C GLY A 387 25.06 7.71 33.65
N GLY A 388 25.45 7.27 32.45
CA GLY A 388 24.87 6.09 31.82
C GLY A 388 23.44 6.24 31.27
N ILE A 389 22.75 7.38 31.40
CA ILE A 389 21.33 7.50 30.97
C ILE A 389 21.15 7.12 29.50
N LYS A 390 22.09 7.50 28.65
CA LYS A 390 22.05 7.19 27.22
C LYS A 390 22.18 5.68 26.99
N GLU A 391 23.11 5.04 27.69
CA GLU A 391 23.35 3.60 27.66
C GLU A 391 22.15 2.83 28.24
N ASP A 392 21.56 3.33 29.33
CA ASP A 392 20.35 2.78 29.95
C ASP A 392 19.18 2.81 28.97
N LEU A 393 18.90 3.96 28.35
CA LEU A 393 17.80 4.11 27.40
C LEU A 393 17.98 3.19 26.19
N LYS A 394 19.20 3.11 25.64
CA LYS A 394 19.55 2.18 24.55
C LYS A 394 19.26 0.74 25.00
N THR A 395 19.80 0.34 26.15
CA THR A 395 19.67 -1.02 26.68
C THR A 395 18.21 -1.39 26.92
N LEU A 396 17.42 -0.49 27.52
CA LEU A 396 16.00 -0.70 27.78
C LEU A 396 15.24 -0.97 26.49
N ILE A 397 15.49 -0.18 25.43
CA ILE A 397 14.79 -0.32 24.14
C ILE A 397 15.25 -1.57 23.38
N GLU A 398 16.55 -1.87 23.36
CA GLU A 398 17.12 -3.04 22.66
C GLU A 398 16.71 -4.37 23.29
N GLN A 399 16.71 -4.44 24.63
CA GLN A 399 16.35 -5.66 25.35
C GLN A 399 14.83 -5.89 25.38
N HIS A 400 14.03 -4.84 25.26
CA HIS A 400 12.58 -4.94 25.23
C HIS A 400 12.11 -5.74 24.01
N GLY A 401 11.44 -6.87 24.27
CA GLY A 401 10.99 -7.84 23.28
C GLY A 401 11.95 -9.01 23.00
N SER A 402 13.19 -8.96 23.50
CA SER A 402 14.22 -10.00 23.29
C SER A 402 14.32 -11.01 24.44
N THR A 403 13.97 -10.59 25.66
CA THR A 403 13.99 -11.43 26.87
C THR A 403 12.77 -12.35 26.93
N LYS A 404 12.97 -13.65 26.67
CA LYS A 404 11.90 -14.67 26.67
C LYS A 404 11.34 -15.00 28.07
N THR A 405 12.07 -14.66 29.13
CA THR A 405 11.65 -14.87 30.52
C THR A 405 12.03 -13.65 31.36
N PRO A 406 11.06 -12.97 31.99
CA PRO A 406 11.38 -11.89 32.92
C PRO A 406 12.07 -12.47 34.15
N LEU A 407 13.15 -11.81 34.60
CA LEU A 407 13.85 -12.20 35.83
C LEU A 407 12.98 -12.06 37.08
N ILE A 408 11.99 -11.15 37.02
CA ILE A 408 10.97 -10.91 38.04
C ILE A 408 9.66 -10.72 37.29
N ALA A 409 8.67 -11.58 37.56
CA ALA A 409 7.34 -11.49 36.94
C ALA A 409 6.38 -10.70 37.83
N ASP A 410 5.49 -9.91 37.21
CA ASP A 410 4.35 -9.32 37.91
C ASP A 410 3.43 -10.45 38.43
N PRO A 411 2.88 -10.35 39.65
CA PRO A 411 1.93 -11.33 40.18
C PRO A 411 0.66 -11.48 39.31
N ILE A 412 0.33 -10.51 38.47
CA ILE A 412 -0.79 -10.56 37.53
C ILE A 412 -0.28 -10.83 36.10
N ALA A 413 -0.72 -11.94 35.52
CA ALA A 413 -0.36 -12.31 34.15
C ALA A 413 -0.77 -11.21 33.14
N GLY A 414 0.18 -10.75 32.33
CA GLY A 414 -0.04 -9.77 31.26
C GLY A 414 0.10 -8.30 31.66
N LYS A 415 0.27 -7.97 32.94
CA LYS A 415 0.62 -6.61 33.40
C LYS A 415 2.14 -6.40 33.45
N GLY A 416 2.58 -5.14 33.30
CA GLY A 416 3.99 -4.75 33.49
C GLY A 416 4.98 -5.20 32.41
N SER A 417 4.49 -5.56 31.21
CA SER A 417 5.36 -6.02 30.10
C SER A 417 5.76 -4.93 29.10
N GLY A 418 5.15 -3.74 29.18
CA GLY A 418 5.52 -2.58 28.38
C GLY A 418 6.70 -1.79 28.96
N LEU A 419 7.32 -0.97 28.12
CA LEU A 419 8.34 -0.01 28.52
C LEU A 419 7.78 1.41 28.32
N THR A 420 7.77 2.20 29.39
CA THR A 420 7.22 3.57 29.38
C THR A 420 8.28 4.52 29.86
N ILE A 421 8.71 5.43 28.98
CA ILE A 421 9.77 6.40 29.23
C ILE A 421 9.18 7.80 29.17
N LEU A 422 9.44 8.62 30.19
CA LEU A 422 9.03 10.02 30.22
C LEU A 422 10.24 10.94 30.04
N LEU A 423 10.24 11.74 28.99
CA LEU A 423 11.24 12.77 28.73
C LEU A 423 10.63 14.13 29.06
N HIS A 424 11.14 14.82 30.08
CA HIS A 424 10.60 16.12 30.49
C HIS A 424 11.69 17.18 30.64
N GLY A 425 11.31 18.45 30.49
CA GLY A 425 12.24 19.57 30.63
C GLY A 425 11.87 20.77 29.74
N PRO A 426 12.69 21.82 29.72
CA PRO A 426 12.45 23.02 28.90
C PRO A 426 12.30 22.71 27.41
N PRO A 427 11.63 23.58 26.62
CA PRO A 427 11.55 23.41 25.17
C PRO A 427 12.95 23.55 24.53
N GLY A 428 13.16 22.85 23.41
CA GLY A 428 14.38 23.02 22.59
C GLY A 428 15.65 22.31 23.08
N VAL A 429 15.56 21.45 24.10
CA VAL A 429 16.69 20.70 24.69
C VAL A 429 16.89 19.29 24.11
N GLY A 430 16.15 18.91 23.06
CA GLY A 430 16.37 17.65 22.33
C GLY A 430 15.53 16.44 22.79
N LYS A 431 14.43 16.63 23.54
CA LYS A 431 13.56 15.52 23.99
C LYS A 431 13.05 14.63 22.84
N THR A 432 12.40 15.24 21.84
CA THR A 432 11.88 14.56 20.65
C THR A 432 13.01 13.93 19.83
N LEU A 433 14.12 14.66 19.65
CA LEU A 433 15.32 14.19 18.94
C LEU A 433 15.92 12.94 19.61
N THR A 434 15.91 12.86 20.94
CA THR A 434 16.37 11.68 21.68
C THR A 434 15.54 10.45 21.34
N ALA A 435 14.20 10.57 21.31
CA ALA A 435 13.31 9.47 20.96
C ALA A 435 13.54 8.99 19.52
N GLU A 436 13.63 9.94 18.57
CA GLU A 436 13.93 9.65 17.16
C GLU A 436 15.26 8.92 16.98
N THR A 437 16.29 9.41 17.66
CA THR A 437 17.63 8.84 17.58
C THR A 437 17.69 7.46 18.22
N LEU A 438 17.01 7.23 19.35
CA LEU A 438 16.96 5.91 19.99
C LEU A 438 16.23 4.89 19.11
N ALA A 439 15.09 5.24 18.51
CA ALA A 439 14.39 4.35 17.59
C ALA A 439 15.29 3.96 16.41
N ASN A 440 15.97 4.94 15.80
CA ASN A 440 16.89 4.71 14.70
C ASN A 440 18.10 3.85 15.12
N ALA A 441 18.76 4.19 16.23
CA ALA A 441 19.93 3.47 16.74
C ALA A 441 19.61 2.01 17.11
N THR A 442 18.39 1.74 17.58
CA THR A 442 17.93 0.38 17.92
C THR A 442 17.27 -0.35 16.74
N GLY A 443 17.19 0.29 15.57
CA GLY A 443 16.60 -0.27 14.36
C GLY A 443 15.09 -0.53 14.47
N LYS A 444 14.40 0.14 15.40
CA LYS A 444 12.95 0.03 15.60
C LYS A 444 12.21 1.11 14.81
N PRO A 445 11.02 0.83 14.27
CA PRO A 445 10.19 1.87 13.65
C PRO A 445 9.82 2.93 14.69
N LEU A 446 9.74 4.20 14.27
CA LEU A 446 9.25 5.27 15.12
C LEU A 446 7.83 5.63 14.68
N TYR A 447 6.87 5.52 15.60
CA TYR A 447 5.51 5.95 15.35
C TYR A 447 5.19 7.20 16.18
N VAL A 448 5.23 8.37 15.55
CA VAL A 448 5.04 9.65 16.23
C VAL A 448 3.57 10.05 16.24
N VAL A 449 3.04 10.31 17.42
CA VAL A 449 1.66 10.73 17.64
C VAL A 449 1.66 12.03 18.45
N GLY A 450 0.90 13.00 17.97
CA GLY A 450 0.71 14.30 18.61
C GLY A 450 -0.78 14.63 18.73
N ALA A 451 -1.09 15.85 19.21
CA ALA A 451 -2.41 16.11 19.72
C ALA A 451 -3.58 15.97 18.73
N SER A 452 -3.32 16.40 17.51
CA SER A 452 -4.24 16.35 16.38
C SER A 452 -4.68 14.94 16.00
N HIS A 453 -3.84 13.92 16.21
CA HIS A 453 -4.08 12.56 15.71
C HIS A 453 -5.06 11.79 16.59
N ILE A 454 -5.02 12.02 17.90
CA ILE A 454 -5.96 11.43 18.85
C ILE A 454 -7.30 12.16 18.75
N GLY A 455 -7.27 13.49 18.65
CA GLY A 455 -8.45 14.33 18.60
C GLY A 455 -9.01 14.65 20.00
N LEU A 456 -9.94 15.61 20.06
CA LEU A 456 -10.46 16.16 21.32
C LEU A 456 -11.82 15.58 21.74
N TYR A 457 -12.50 14.88 20.82
CA TYR A 457 -13.80 14.24 21.09
C TYR A 457 -13.59 12.88 21.76
N SER A 458 -13.96 12.79 23.04
CA SER A 458 -13.60 11.67 23.94
C SER A 458 -13.87 10.28 23.37
N GLY A 459 -15.05 10.04 22.77
CA GLY A 459 -15.39 8.70 22.23
C GLY A 459 -14.56 8.29 21.00
N LEU A 460 -14.32 9.21 20.07
CA LEU A 460 -13.46 8.94 18.90
C LEU A 460 -11.99 8.84 19.31
N ALA A 461 -11.59 9.67 20.26
CA ALA A 461 -10.23 9.71 20.77
C ALA A 461 -9.85 8.43 21.54
N GLU A 462 -10.77 7.82 22.28
CA GLU A 462 -10.56 6.50 22.89
C GLU A 462 -10.27 5.41 21.84
N ALA A 463 -11.14 5.29 20.82
CA ALA A 463 -10.96 4.30 19.76
C ALA A 463 -9.66 4.52 18.96
N ARG A 464 -9.30 5.78 18.68
CA ARG A 464 -8.05 6.15 18.01
C ARG A 464 -6.84 5.82 18.85
N LEU A 465 -6.87 6.14 20.15
CA LEU A 465 -5.77 5.86 21.07
C LEU A 465 -5.52 4.36 21.17
N ILE A 466 -6.57 3.54 21.36
CA ILE A 466 -6.46 2.08 21.39
C ILE A 466 -5.84 1.57 20.08
N ARG A 467 -6.32 2.03 18.93
CA ARG A 467 -5.76 1.67 17.63
C ARG A 467 -4.28 2.05 17.51
N ILE A 468 -3.89 3.22 17.98
CA ILE A 468 -2.49 3.67 17.97
C ILE A 468 -1.60 2.73 18.78
N PHE A 469 -2.03 2.35 19.99
CA PHE A 469 -1.30 1.39 20.82
C PHE A 469 -1.23 0.01 20.17
N GLU A 470 -2.34 -0.50 19.60
CA GLU A 470 -2.38 -1.77 18.88
C GLU A 470 -1.41 -1.80 17.69
N LEU A 471 -1.40 -0.73 16.88
CA LEU A 471 -0.50 -0.63 15.72
C LEU A 471 0.97 -0.53 16.16
N ALA A 472 1.26 0.27 17.18
CA ALA A 472 2.62 0.37 17.72
C ALA A 472 3.13 -0.98 18.26
N GLU A 473 2.30 -1.73 18.99
CA GLU A 473 2.65 -3.08 19.47
C GLU A 473 2.84 -4.05 18.30
N ARG A 474 1.92 -4.04 17.34
CA ARG A 474 1.94 -4.87 16.12
C ARG A 474 3.21 -4.67 15.30
N TRP A 475 3.64 -3.43 15.15
CA TRP A 475 4.86 -3.06 14.41
C TRP A 475 6.13 -3.17 15.23
N GLN A 476 6.03 -3.50 16.53
CA GLN A 476 7.13 -3.43 17.49
C GLN A 476 7.83 -2.06 17.44
N ALA A 477 7.06 -1.01 17.20
CA ALA A 477 7.52 0.36 17.04
C ALA A 477 7.74 1.02 18.40
N VAL A 478 8.65 1.99 18.43
CA VAL A 478 8.71 3.00 19.48
C VAL A 478 7.57 3.98 19.22
N LEU A 479 6.54 3.93 20.06
CA LEU A 479 5.46 4.92 20.06
C LEU A 479 5.96 6.18 20.76
N LEU A 480 6.00 7.30 20.05
CA LEU A 480 6.33 8.60 20.60
C LEU A 480 5.06 9.44 20.73
N ILE A 481 4.62 9.72 21.95
CA ILE A 481 3.59 10.73 22.20
C ILE A 481 4.29 12.05 22.52
N ASP A 482 4.35 12.93 21.53
CA ASP A 482 5.02 14.23 21.65
C ASP A 482 4.05 15.27 22.24
N GLU A 483 4.55 16.10 23.16
CA GLU A 483 3.78 17.12 23.88
C GLU A 483 2.54 16.55 24.59
N ALA A 484 2.78 15.48 25.36
CA ALA A 484 1.73 14.77 26.10
C ALA A 484 1.02 15.65 27.13
N ASP A 485 1.59 16.79 27.52
CA ASP A 485 0.96 17.79 28.38
C ASP A 485 -0.33 18.39 27.80
N VAL A 486 -0.52 18.38 26.48
CA VAL A 486 -1.79 18.83 25.86
C VAL A 486 -2.98 17.94 26.27
N PHE A 487 -2.71 16.68 26.60
CA PHE A 487 -3.72 15.68 26.97
C PHE A 487 -3.76 15.35 28.45
N LEU A 488 -2.64 15.52 29.14
CA LEU A 488 -2.39 14.98 30.49
C LEU A 488 -2.29 16.06 31.57
N ASP A 489 -2.78 17.27 31.28
CA ASP A 489 -2.82 18.37 32.24
C ASP A 489 -3.74 18.02 33.42
N SER A 490 -3.24 18.22 34.63
CA SER A 490 -3.87 17.79 35.88
C SER A 490 -5.20 18.50 36.12
N ARG A 491 -6.15 17.73 36.66
CA ARG A 491 -7.49 18.14 37.10
C ARG A 491 -7.45 19.46 37.87
N GLY A 492 -7.91 20.56 37.28
CA GLY A 492 -7.76 21.86 37.96
C GLY A 492 -8.60 23.04 37.49
N SER A 493 -9.34 22.99 36.38
CA SER A 493 -10.11 24.15 35.91
C SER A 493 -11.55 23.79 35.58
N ARG A 494 -12.46 24.14 36.50
CA ARG A 494 -13.91 23.86 36.44
C ARG A 494 -14.53 24.41 35.14
N GLY A 495 -14.78 23.54 34.16
CA GLY A 495 -15.50 23.85 32.91
C GLY A 495 -15.85 22.59 32.09
N GLU A 496 -16.72 22.71 31.09
CA GLU A 496 -17.22 21.58 30.26
C GLU A 496 -16.12 20.83 29.49
N GLY A 497 -15.02 21.49 29.13
CA GLY A 497 -13.85 20.87 28.49
C GLY A 497 -13.07 19.90 29.39
N ASP A 498 -13.36 19.88 30.69
CA ASP A 498 -12.65 19.08 31.70
C ASP A 498 -13.14 17.62 31.72
N MET A 499 -14.42 17.35 31.40
CA MET A 499 -14.95 15.98 31.37
C MET A 499 -14.34 15.14 30.23
N ALA A 500 -14.19 15.73 29.04
CA ALA A 500 -13.60 15.04 27.89
C ALA A 500 -12.11 14.74 28.12
N LYS A 501 -11.36 15.69 28.70
CA LYS A 501 -9.96 15.49 29.11
C LYS A 501 -9.82 14.42 30.19
N ASN A 502 -10.68 14.46 31.22
CA ASN A 502 -10.67 13.45 32.29
C ASN A 502 -10.99 12.04 31.79
N ALA A 503 -11.89 11.91 30.82
CA ALA A 503 -12.15 10.64 30.14
C ALA A 503 -10.89 10.17 29.40
N LEU A 504 -10.21 11.04 28.66
CA LEU A 504 -8.99 10.69 27.93
C LEU A 504 -7.84 10.27 28.83
N VAL A 505 -7.61 11.00 29.93
CA VAL A 505 -6.62 10.61 30.95
C VAL A 505 -6.95 9.22 31.50
N SER A 506 -8.23 8.94 31.79
CA SER A 506 -8.67 7.64 32.31
C SER A 506 -8.44 6.50 31.31
N VAL A 507 -8.72 6.75 30.03
CA VAL A 507 -8.47 5.80 28.93
C VAL A 507 -6.97 5.55 28.79
N MET A 508 -6.15 6.61 28.83
CA MET A 508 -4.70 6.48 28.74
C MET A 508 -4.13 5.69 29.92
N LEU A 509 -4.62 5.89 31.16
CA LEU A 509 -4.17 5.12 32.33
C LEU A 509 -4.45 3.63 32.13
N ARG A 510 -5.63 3.30 31.60
CA ARG A 510 -6.04 1.92 31.29
C ARG A 510 -5.18 1.34 30.17
N ALA A 511 -4.93 2.10 29.10
CA ALA A 511 -4.11 1.66 27.98
C ALA A 511 -2.68 1.35 28.44
N LEU A 512 -2.08 2.22 29.27
CA LEU A 512 -0.74 2.03 29.82
C LEU A 512 -0.60 0.78 30.70
N GLU A 513 -1.66 0.35 31.39
CA GLU A 513 -1.60 -0.85 32.24
C GLU A 513 -1.39 -2.15 31.46
N TYR A 514 -1.89 -2.20 30.22
CA TYR A 514 -1.91 -3.40 29.39
C TYR A 514 -1.05 -3.28 28.13
N TYR A 515 -0.51 -2.09 27.86
CA TYR A 515 0.36 -1.88 26.71
C TYR A 515 1.67 -2.65 26.87
N LYS A 516 2.03 -3.43 25.86
CA LYS A 516 3.21 -4.31 25.88
C LYS A 516 4.36 -3.78 25.04
N GLY A 517 4.17 -2.67 24.33
CA GLY A 517 5.18 -2.07 23.46
C GLY A 517 6.09 -1.07 24.19
N ILE A 518 6.78 -0.25 23.39
CA ILE A 518 7.67 0.81 23.88
C ILE A 518 6.98 2.15 23.67
N LEU A 519 6.70 2.86 24.75
CA LEU A 519 6.15 4.20 24.76
C LEU A 519 7.19 5.20 25.27
N ILE A 520 7.45 6.23 24.49
CA ILE A 520 8.16 7.42 24.91
C ILE A 520 7.18 8.60 24.90
N MET A 521 7.10 9.32 26.01
CA MET A 521 6.31 10.54 26.13
C MET A 521 7.23 11.74 26.31
N THR A 522 6.92 12.87 25.68
CA THR A 522 7.59 14.14 25.95
C THR A 522 6.65 15.13 26.63
N THR A 523 7.17 15.95 27.54
CA THR A 523 6.41 17.05 28.16
C THR A 523 7.28 18.25 28.47
N ASN A 524 6.73 19.45 28.31
CA ASN A 524 7.35 20.70 28.75
C ASN A 524 6.89 21.10 30.16
N ARG A 525 5.84 20.48 30.71
CA ARG A 525 5.13 20.89 31.93
C ARG A 525 4.98 19.74 32.92
N VAL A 526 6.10 19.24 33.46
CA VAL A 526 6.08 18.12 34.42
C VAL A 526 5.25 18.41 35.69
N MET A 527 5.21 19.67 36.13
CA MET A 527 4.51 20.09 37.35
C MET A 527 2.98 19.94 37.25
N THR A 528 2.44 20.02 36.03
CA THR A 528 1.00 19.88 35.80
C THR A 528 0.64 18.51 35.25
N PHE A 529 1.60 17.60 35.17
CA PHE A 529 1.40 16.25 34.66
C PHE A 529 0.69 15.37 35.70
N ASP A 530 -0.26 14.55 35.26
CA ASP A 530 -1.04 13.69 36.15
C ASP A 530 -0.15 12.72 36.97
N VAL A 531 -0.35 12.70 38.29
CA VAL A 531 0.46 11.89 39.22
C VAL A 531 0.28 10.37 38.98
N ALA A 532 -0.91 9.93 38.56
CA ALA A 532 -1.16 8.53 38.25
C ALA A 532 -0.50 8.08 36.94
N MET A 533 -0.17 9.01 36.04
CA MET A 533 0.67 8.74 34.87
C MET A 533 2.15 8.59 35.27
N LEU A 534 2.64 9.47 36.15
CA LEU A 534 4.02 9.39 36.64
C LEU A 534 4.32 8.05 37.29
N SER A 535 3.37 7.51 38.08
CA SER A 535 3.54 6.20 38.72
C SER A 535 3.57 5.01 37.75
N ARG A 536 3.18 5.21 36.48
CA ARG A 536 3.22 4.20 35.40
C ARG A 536 4.43 4.38 34.46
N CYS A 537 5.27 5.37 34.71
CA CYS A 537 6.50 5.58 33.96
C CYS A 537 7.62 4.74 34.57
N HIS A 538 8.20 3.83 33.79
CA HIS A 538 9.28 2.94 34.22
C HIS A 538 10.61 3.67 34.35
N TYR A 539 10.86 4.62 33.44
CA TYR A 539 12.09 5.42 33.41
C TYR A 539 11.76 6.87 33.10
N THR A 540 12.28 7.81 33.90
CA THR A 540 11.98 9.23 33.75
C THR A 540 13.29 10.01 33.63
N VAL A 541 13.40 10.82 32.57
CA VAL A 541 14.60 11.62 32.27
C VAL A 541 14.27 13.10 32.32
N ASN A 542 14.98 13.81 33.19
CA ASN A 542 14.89 15.25 33.34
C ASN A 542 15.96 15.96 32.50
N PHE A 543 15.54 16.60 31.41
CA PHE A 543 16.38 17.47 30.62
C PHE A 543 16.50 18.84 31.31
N LYS A 544 17.71 19.15 31.76
CA LYS A 544 18.05 20.48 32.27
C LYS A 544 18.36 21.44 31.10
N CYS A 545 18.43 22.74 31.40
CA CYS A 545 18.99 23.71 30.45
C CYS A 545 20.43 23.33 30.09
N LEU A 546 20.83 23.58 28.85
CA LEU A 546 22.15 23.24 28.34
C LEU A 546 23.27 23.95 29.15
N THR A 547 24.34 23.21 29.43
CA THR A 547 25.59 23.79 29.95
C THR A 547 26.35 24.47 28.81
N LEU A 548 27.29 25.36 29.15
CA LEU A 548 28.13 26.06 28.16
C LEU A 548 28.95 25.08 27.30
N GLU A 549 29.35 23.96 27.87
CA GLU A 549 30.09 22.91 27.17
C GLU A 549 29.19 22.17 26.17
N GLN A 550 27.98 21.82 26.59
CA GLN A 550 27.00 21.19 25.70
C GLN A 550 26.63 22.10 24.53
N GLU A 551 26.37 23.37 24.82
CA GLU A 551 26.10 24.37 23.79
C GLU A 551 27.24 24.44 22.77
N ARG A 552 28.49 24.52 23.24
CA ARG A 552 29.69 24.50 22.38
C ARG A 552 29.79 23.23 21.54
N ASN A 553 29.46 22.07 22.11
CA ASN A 553 29.50 20.81 21.39
C ASN A 553 28.41 20.74 20.29
N ILE A 554 27.21 21.29 20.54
CA ILE A 554 26.16 21.43 19.51
C ILE A 554 26.66 22.34 18.38
N TRP A 555 27.23 23.50 18.72
CA TRP A 555 27.82 24.40 17.73
C TRP A 555 28.91 23.73 16.89
N LYS A 556 29.85 23.02 17.54
CA LYS A 556 30.90 22.25 16.86
C LYS A 556 30.30 21.20 15.92
N GLY A 557 29.22 20.53 16.33
CA GLY A 557 28.51 19.54 15.50
C GLY A 557 28.04 20.12 14.17
N TYR A 558 27.47 21.33 14.16
CA TYR A 558 27.08 22.03 12.93
C TYR A 558 28.28 22.55 12.14
N ILE A 559 29.29 23.10 12.81
CA ILE A 559 30.53 23.57 12.16
C ILE A 559 31.27 22.44 11.46
N ASN A 560 31.25 21.22 12.01
CA ASN A 560 31.89 20.07 11.41
C ASN A 560 31.26 19.67 10.06
N GLN A 561 29.98 20.01 9.85
CA GLN A 561 29.30 19.82 8.56
C GLN A 561 29.69 20.88 7.51
N LEU A 562 30.35 21.96 7.94
CA LEU A 562 30.87 22.99 7.04
C LEU A 562 32.19 22.52 6.41
N ASN A 563 32.28 22.70 5.09
CA ASN A 563 33.41 22.41 4.23
C ASN A 563 33.58 23.51 3.17
N ASP A 564 34.63 23.42 2.36
CA ASP A 564 34.94 24.46 1.35
C ASP A 564 33.86 24.59 0.25
N ARG A 565 32.97 23.60 0.10
CA ARG A 565 31.86 23.64 -0.86
C ARG A 565 30.70 24.48 -0.35
N ASN A 566 30.35 24.37 0.94
CA ASN A 566 29.15 25.01 1.52
C ASN A 566 29.46 26.26 2.37
N CYS A 567 30.72 26.51 2.74
CA CYS A 567 31.12 27.62 3.59
C CYS A 567 32.28 28.41 2.99
N HIS A 568 32.24 29.74 3.14
CA HIS A 568 33.37 30.60 2.83
C HIS A 568 34.16 30.83 4.12
N ARG A 569 35.38 30.27 4.19
CA ARG A 569 36.31 30.36 5.33
C ARG A 569 35.73 29.87 6.67
N LYS A 570 35.77 28.56 6.87
CA LYS A 570 35.32 27.87 8.10
C LYS A 570 35.98 28.42 9.38
N SER A 571 37.26 28.80 9.33
CA SER A 571 37.99 29.35 10.48
C SER A 571 37.35 30.61 11.05
N GLU A 572 36.81 31.50 10.22
CA GLU A 572 36.15 32.73 10.67
C GLU A 572 34.87 32.42 11.46
N VAL A 573 34.14 31.37 11.06
CA VAL A 573 32.94 30.90 11.76
C VAL A 573 33.31 30.27 13.10
N GLU A 574 34.36 29.44 13.13
CA GLU A 574 34.88 28.85 14.37
C GLU A 574 35.28 29.90 15.40
N ASP A 575 36.02 30.92 14.98
CA ASP A 575 36.46 32.00 15.84
C ASP A 575 35.27 32.81 16.37
N TRP A 576 34.27 33.07 15.52
CA TRP A 576 33.03 33.73 15.93
C TRP A 576 32.25 32.91 16.95
N VAL A 577 32.08 31.60 16.74
CA VAL A 577 31.39 30.71 17.70
C VAL A 577 32.11 30.68 19.05
N ARG A 578 33.44 30.70 19.07
CA ARG A 578 34.24 30.81 20.31
C ARG A 578 33.99 32.11 21.07
N GLN A 579 33.61 33.19 20.37
CA GLN A 579 33.28 34.48 20.98
C GLN A 579 31.85 34.51 21.53
N ILE A 580 30.87 34.03 20.77
CA ILE A 580 29.45 34.06 21.21
C ILE A 580 29.18 33.12 22.38
N THR A 581 29.82 31.95 22.44
CA THR A 581 29.67 30.99 23.54
C THR A 581 30.35 31.42 24.85
N LYS A 582 30.95 32.62 24.87
CA LYS A 582 31.40 33.30 26.10
C LYS A 582 30.40 34.35 26.60
N LYS A 583 29.43 34.74 25.77
CA LYS A 583 28.38 35.70 26.15
C LYS A 583 27.40 35.04 27.12
N LYS A 584 26.64 35.87 27.85
CA LYS A 584 25.69 35.42 28.87
C LYS A 584 24.42 34.77 28.29
N THR A 585 24.09 35.09 27.04
CA THR A 585 22.92 34.58 26.32
C THR A 585 23.10 33.10 26.03
N LYS A 586 22.29 32.25 26.69
CA LYS A 586 22.29 30.80 26.46
C LYS A 586 21.26 30.45 25.41
N LEU A 587 21.68 29.74 24.38
CA LEU A 587 20.78 29.25 23.33
C LEU A 587 20.43 27.77 23.54
N SER A 588 19.19 27.43 23.23
CA SER A 588 18.72 26.05 23.11
C SER A 588 19.24 25.40 21.82
N GLY A 589 19.27 24.07 21.77
CA GLY A 589 19.70 23.34 20.57
C GLY A 589 18.83 23.66 19.34
N ARG A 590 17.52 23.92 19.56
CA ARG A 590 16.59 24.35 18.50
C ARG A 590 16.97 25.73 17.96
N GLU A 591 17.32 26.68 18.81
CA GLU A 591 17.72 28.03 18.39
C GLU A 591 19.04 27.98 17.61
N ILE A 592 20.02 27.19 18.06
CA ILE A 592 21.28 26.99 17.33
C ILE A 592 21.01 26.43 15.93
N ARG A 593 20.17 25.40 15.81
CA ARG A 593 19.76 24.85 14.51
C ARG A 593 19.17 25.93 13.62
N ASN A 594 18.24 26.72 14.16
CA ASN A 594 17.58 27.80 13.41
C ASN A 594 18.57 28.85 12.90
N VAL A 595 19.64 29.16 13.68
CA VAL A 595 20.71 30.07 13.21
C VAL A 595 21.33 29.55 11.91
N PHE A 596 21.71 28.27 11.87
CA PHE A 596 22.31 27.67 10.68
C PHE A 596 21.32 27.54 9.52
N THR A 597 20.08 27.11 9.77
CA THR A 597 19.07 26.96 8.73
C THR A 597 18.74 28.29 8.06
N VAL A 598 18.51 29.35 8.84
CA VAL A 598 18.22 30.68 8.29
C VAL A 598 19.45 31.24 7.58
N ALA A 599 20.65 31.07 8.15
CA ALA A 599 21.88 31.50 7.49
C ALA A 599 22.11 30.77 6.15
N GLN A 600 21.77 29.49 6.05
CA GLN A 600 21.82 28.72 4.81
C GLN A 600 20.85 29.29 3.76
N THR A 601 19.60 29.58 4.14
CA THR A 601 18.64 30.22 3.22
C THR A 601 19.13 31.59 2.74
N LEU A 602 19.69 32.41 3.64
CA LEU A 602 20.28 33.71 3.29
C LEU A 602 21.47 33.56 2.34
N ALA A 603 22.31 32.54 2.56
CA ALA A 603 23.45 32.26 1.71
C ALA A 603 23.05 31.78 0.30
N GLN A 604 21.99 30.97 0.19
CA GLN A 604 21.46 30.48 -1.09
C GLN A 604 20.91 31.60 -1.98
N ALA A 605 20.45 32.70 -1.38
CA ALA A 605 20.01 33.89 -2.09
C ALA A 605 21.17 34.74 -2.66
N GLU A 606 22.42 34.50 -2.22
CA GLU A 606 23.59 35.20 -2.73
C GLU A 606 24.26 34.45 -3.90
N PRO A 607 24.95 35.16 -4.83
CA PRO A 607 25.54 34.54 -6.02
C PRO A 607 26.52 33.41 -5.71
N ASN A 608 27.25 33.51 -4.58
CA ASN A 608 28.27 32.55 -4.20
C ASN A 608 27.70 31.28 -3.53
N LYS A 609 26.41 31.27 -3.14
CA LYS A 609 25.71 30.16 -2.47
C LYS A 609 26.48 29.51 -1.30
N LYS A 610 27.35 30.27 -0.63
CA LYS A 610 28.20 29.82 0.48
C LYS A 610 27.84 30.56 1.74
N ILE A 611 27.75 29.83 2.84
CA ILE A 611 27.54 30.39 4.17
C ILE A 611 28.75 31.23 4.55
N MET A 612 28.51 32.46 4.97
CA MET A 612 29.52 33.38 5.49
C MET A 612 29.20 33.74 6.93
N LYS A 613 30.24 34.11 7.68
CA LYS A 613 30.13 34.61 9.06
C LYS A 613 29.04 35.68 9.21
N LYS A 614 28.97 36.64 8.27
CA LYS A 614 27.96 37.71 8.25
C LYS A 614 26.50 37.20 8.29
N HIS A 615 26.23 36.02 7.71
CA HIS A 615 24.89 35.44 7.68
C HIS A 615 24.50 34.92 9.06
N LEU A 616 25.42 34.21 9.71
CA LEU A 616 25.22 33.67 11.06
C LEU A 616 25.13 34.80 12.10
N GLU A 617 25.99 35.81 12.01
CA GLU A 617 25.97 37.01 12.87
C GLU A 617 24.62 37.72 12.81
N ARG A 618 24.14 38.00 11.59
CA ARG A 618 22.87 38.69 11.39
C ARG A 618 21.67 37.96 12.01
N VAL A 619 21.67 36.63 11.96
CA VAL A 619 20.59 35.81 12.56
C VAL A 619 20.74 35.75 14.07
N TYR A 620 21.96 35.57 14.57
CA TYR A 620 22.25 35.55 16.00
C TYR A 620 21.88 36.88 16.67
N ASP A 621 22.26 38.01 16.09
CA ASP A 621 22.00 39.33 16.68
C ASP A 621 20.48 39.59 16.82
N ARG A 622 19.68 39.21 15.80
CA ARG A 622 18.22 39.29 15.86
C ARG A 622 17.61 38.37 16.91
N LEU A 623 18.14 37.15 17.05
CA LEU A 623 17.70 36.22 18.09
C LEU A 623 18.07 36.72 19.48
N ALA A 624 19.26 37.27 19.65
CA ALA A 624 19.72 37.86 20.92
C ALA A 624 18.84 39.05 21.32
N GLU A 625 18.54 39.96 20.38
CA GLU A 625 17.60 41.07 20.62
C GLU A 625 16.22 40.59 21.04
N PHE A 626 15.69 39.55 20.38
CA PHE A 626 14.40 38.96 20.72
C PHE A 626 14.41 38.30 22.10
N LEU A 627 15.46 37.53 22.44
CA LEU A 627 15.59 36.87 23.74
C LEU A 627 15.72 37.88 24.87
N ASP A 628 16.51 38.95 24.69
CA ASP A 628 16.64 40.03 25.65
C ASP A 628 15.30 40.76 25.88
N ALA A 629 14.51 40.96 24.82
CA ALA A 629 13.16 41.53 24.93
C ALA A 629 12.20 40.58 25.68
N MET A 630 12.27 39.27 25.42
CA MET A 630 11.47 38.26 26.10
C MET A 630 11.81 38.15 27.60
N GLU A 631 13.09 38.19 27.97
CA GLU A 631 13.51 38.21 29.37
C GLU A 631 12.95 39.45 30.09
N LYS A 632 13.09 40.64 29.50
CA LYS A 632 12.54 41.89 30.06
C LYS A 632 11.03 41.81 30.24
N ASN A 633 10.29 41.27 29.27
CA ASN A 633 8.84 41.09 29.36
C ASN A 633 8.46 40.10 30.45
N LYS A 634 9.20 39.00 30.61
CA LYS A 634 8.95 38.00 31.66
C LYS A 634 9.22 38.58 33.05
N THR A 635 10.29 39.35 33.22
CA THR A 635 10.56 40.07 34.48
C THR A 635 9.45 41.07 34.79
N THR A 636 8.95 41.77 33.78
CA THR A 636 7.85 42.74 33.92
C THR A 636 6.54 42.04 34.29
N GLN A 637 6.19 40.94 33.63
CA GLN A 637 5.02 40.12 33.99
C GLN A 637 5.13 39.54 35.40
N GLN A 638 6.30 39.02 35.78
CA GLN A 638 6.52 38.48 37.12
C GLN A 638 6.40 39.58 38.19
N ALA A 639 6.91 40.78 37.91
CA ALA A 639 6.77 41.94 38.80
C ALA A 639 5.30 42.39 38.93
N LEU A 640 4.54 42.40 37.83
CA LEU A 640 3.11 42.71 37.83
C LEU A 640 2.28 41.64 38.58
N LEU A 641 2.60 40.36 38.40
CA LEU A 641 2.00 39.26 39.17
C LEU A 641 2.31 39.39 40.66
N ASN A 642 3.55 39.67 41.03
CA ASN A 642 3.93 39.85 42.43
C ASN A 642 3.24 41.08 43.05
N ALA A 643 3.13 42.19 42.30
CA ALA A 643 2.40 43.38 42.74
C ALA A 643 0.88 43.18 42.83
N ALA A 644 0.30 42.26 42.06
CA ALA A 644 -1.11 41.89 42.14
C ALA A 644 -1.42 40.91 43.31
N TYR A 645 -0.40 40.32 43.94
CA TYR A 645 -0.50 39.40 45.07
C TYR A 645 0.05 39.97 46.38
N GLU A 646 0.48 41.23 46.42
CA GLU A 646 0.73 41.95 47.68
C GLU A 646 -0.61 42.47 48.25
N PRO A 647 -0.96 42.13 49.52
CA PRO A 647 -2.24 42.46 50.13
C PRO A 647 -2.44 43.94 50.47
#